data_AF-A0A9J5ZKC5-F1
#
_entry.id   AF-A0A9J5ZKC5-F1
#
_cell.length_a   1.000
_cell.length_b   1.000
_cell.length_c   1.000
_cell.angle_alpha   90.00
_cell.angle_beta   90.00
_cell.angle_gamma   90.00
#
_symmetry.space_group_name_H-M   'P 1'
#
loop_
_entity.id
_entity.type
_entity.pdbx_description
1 polymer ?
#
loop_
_entity_poly.entity_id
_entity_poly.type
_entity_poly.pdbx_seq_one_letter_code
_entity_poly.pdbx_strand_id
1 'polypeptide(L)'
;MYFLLLKDIIDIKFYLSQLSDLFFVTCNLGMDVNCGSFVANYTRLALEKQKLQESDIDRALRNIFSIRMRLGLFNGDPKTLEYGDISPAEICSQEHQDLSLEAAKNGIVLLKNSAKLLPLSKIKTTSLAIIGPKANNSELLLGNYAGIPCKYVSLLQGFQGVVKNIGYHPGCNFVNCTSTAIDEAVDVAKKAQYVVLIMGLDQQVERENWDRVDLGLPGQQEILINAVAEAAVEPVILVLVSGGPIDISFAKNHPKIGSILWIGYPGEGGAAALTQILFGEHNPGGRLPVTWYPKDFIKVPMTDMNMRPNSSTGYPGRTYKFYKGPKVYEFGYGLGYTNYSYNITSVSHDKLYLINQTSSDKRRKHGSHIHNIAVSKSGSEVCNKAKISVKVVVKNKGKIGGKHSVLLFVRHSKVKNDEVPRKQLIGFKSVHLGAREKSKIKFIVSPCEHFSRANKHGISVIDEGKYYLVVGDKKYPVTALGREARAVYNAGQLKGMTLWAPNINIFRDPRWGRGQETPGEDPMVVGKYGVAYSNIYKIVSTISVLIHGAIQVLKQDLADSYEPPFKSCVEQGKASSVMYIFSDCDAVAIMYTHQVHAKEPEDAVAATLRAGMAVNCGSHLKKYTKSALGKQKIQESDMDNSSQSLLR
;
A
#
# COMPACT_ATOMS: atom_id res chain seq x y z
N MET A 1 -9.65 21.07 -8.96
CA MET A 1 -9.05 21.90 -7.89
C MET A 1 -7.53 21.87 -8.03
N TYR A 2 -6.95 22.69 -8.93
CA TYR A 2 -5.52 22.66 -9.28
C TYR A 2 -5.03 24.09 -9.59
N PHE A 3 -4.92 24.95 -8.55
CA PHE A 3 -4.70 26.39 -8.78
C PHE A 3 -3.88 27.14 -7.70
N LEU A 4 -3.40 26.48 -6.64
CA LEU A 4 -2.74 27.16 -5.50
C LEU A 4 -1.20 27.12 -5.54
N LEU A 5 -0.61 26.04 -6.07
CA LEU A 5 0.84 25.70 -6.07
C LEU A 5 1.82 26.74 -6.67
N LEU A 6 1.35 27.89 -7.14
CA LEU A 6 2.18 28.96 -7.69
C LEU A 6 1.86 30.36 -7.15
N LYS A 7 0.79 30.54 -6.34
CA LYS A 7 0.50 31.85 -5.73
C LYS A 7 1.46 32.10 -4.56
N ASP A 8 1.63 31.10 -3.71
CA ASP A 8 2.53 31.14 -2.54
C ASP A 8 4.02 31.23 -2.94
N ILE A 9 4.35 30.90 -4.20
CA ILE A 9 5.69 31.10 -4.80
C ILE A 9 5.93 32.55 -5.23
N ILE A 10 4.87 33.32 -5.54
CA ILE A 10 4.98 34.71 -6.02
C ILE A 10 5.22 35.70 -4.86
N ASP A 11 4.68 35.43 -3.67
CA ASP A 11 4.83 36.33 -2.51
C ASP A 11 6.22 36.25 -1.85
N ILE A 12 7.00 35.18 -2.10
CA ILE A 12 8.40 35.06 -1.63
C ILE A 12 9.37 35.78 -2.59
N LYS A 13 9.15 37.08 -2.77
CA LYS A 13 9.99 38.02 -3.53
C LYS A 13 11.32 38.36 -2.83
N PHE A 14 12.12 37.38 -2.37
CA PHE A 14 13.46 37.68 -1.85
C PHE A 14 14.47 36.50 -1.89
N TYR A 15 15.73 36.84 -2.16
CA TYR A 15 16.95 36.01 -1.99
C TYR A 15 17.19 34.81 -2.91
N LEU A 16 16.83 34.92 -4.19
CA LEU A 16 17.61 34.30 -5.28
C LEU A 16 17.73 35.27 -6.45
N SER A 17 18.93 35.41 -7.03
CA SER A 17 19.21 36.46 -8.01
C SER A 17 18.47 36.26 -9.34
N GLN A 18 18.44 35.04 -9.89
CA GLN A 18 17.74 34.73 -11.14
C GLN A 18 17.13 33.31 -11.16
N LEU A 19 16.00 33.15 -11.86
CA LEU A 19 15.13 31.97 -11.76
C LEU A 19 15.65 30.69 -12.44
N SER A 20 16.51 30.86 -13.45
CA SER A 20 17.17 29.80 -14.26
C SER A 20 17.82 28.69 -13.45
N ASP A 21 18.30 29.02 -12.27
CA ASP A 21 19.27 28.20 -11.54
C ASP A 21 18.63 26.97 -10.87
N LEU A 22 17.29 26.92 -10.79
CA LEU A 22 16.57 25.68 -10.48
C LEU A 22 16.52 24.74 -11.68
N PHE A 23 16.24 25.27 -12.86
CA PHE A 23 15.96 24.46 -14.04
C PHE A 23 17.17 23.61 -14.43
N PHE A 24 18.37 24.23 -14.37
CA PHE A 24 19.68 23.55 -14.44
C PHE A 24 19.73 22.28 -13.58
N VAL A 25 19.49 22.46 -12.28
CA VAL A 25 19.57 21.42 -11.26
C VAL A 25 18.53 20.33 -11.56
N THR A 26 17.29 20.69 -11.88
CA THR A 26 16.23 19.70 -12.08
C THR A 26 16.42 18.82 -13.32
N CYS A 27 16.87 19.36 -14.47
CA CYS A 27 16.97 18.56 -15.70
C CYS A 27 18.27 17.73 -15.81
N ASN A 28 19.38 18.18 -15.22
CA ASN A 28 20.56 17.32 -15.05
C ASN A 28 20.30 16.21 -14.02
N LEU A 29 19.45 16.47 -13.03
CA LEU A 29 18.94 15.46 -12.11
C LEU A 29 17.77 14.64 -12.71
N GLY A 30 17.85 14.28 -14.00
CA GLY A 30 16.99 13.28 -14.66
C GLY A 30 15.48 13.53 -14.65
N MET A 31 15.03 14.74 -14.33
CA MET A 31 13.61 15.08 -14.39
C MET A 31 13.18 15.25 -15.85
N ASP A 32 12.82 14.14 -16.49
CA ASP A 32 12.37 14.16 -17.88
C ASP A 32 11.01 14.88 -18.01
N VAL A 33 10.11 14.67 -17.05
CA VAL A 33 8.77 15.28 -16.99
C VAL A 33 8.59 16.05 -15.69
N ASN A 34 8.03 17.26 -15.76
CA ASN A 34 7.63 18.07 -14.61
C ASN A 34 6.11 18.19 -14.52
N CYS A 35 5.55 18.04 -13.31
CA CYS A 35 4.12 18.23 -13.04
C CYS A 35 3.77 19.73 -12.90
N GLY A 36 3.92 20.50 -13.97
CA GLY A 36 3.56 21.92 -14.01
C GLY A 36 4.30 22.74 -15.06
N SER A 37 4.02 24.04 -15.10
CA SER A 37 4.62 24.99 -16.07
C SER A 37 6.09 25.35 -15.81
N PHE A 38 6.67 24.97 -14.66
CA PHE A 38 8.03 25.39 -14.30
C PHE A 38 9.06 25.04 -15.37
N VAL A 39 9.02 23.82 -15.92
CA VAL A 39 9.92 23.41 -17.01
C VAL A 39 9.74 24.33 -18.22
N ALA A 40 8.53 24.38 -18.79
CA ALA A 40 8.22 25.13 -20.00
C ALA A 40 8.61 26.62 -19.90
N ASN A 41 8.47 27.21 -18.71
CA ASN A 41 8.75 28.63 -18.48
C ASN A 41 10.25 28.96 -18.35
N TYR A 42 11.13 28.01 -18.01
CA TYR A 42 12.53 28.29 -17.66
C TYR A 42 13.58 27.51 -18.48
N THR A 43 13.20 26.56 -19.33
CA THR A 43 14.14 25.83 -20.22
C THR A 43 15.08 26.76 -20.97
N ARG A 44 14.51 27.73 -21.69
CA ARG A 44 15.24 28.68 -22.53
C ARG A 44 16.28 29.48 -21.73
N LEU A 45 15.90 29.98 -20.55
CA LEU A 45 16.77 30.81 -19.70
C LEU A 45 17.94 30.01 -19.06
N ALA A 46 17.89 28.68 -19.07
CA ALA A 46 18.99 27.82 -18.64
C ALA A 46 19.95 27.46 -19.79
N LEU A 47 19.43 27.26 -21.01
CA LEU A 47 20.23 27.14 -22.24
C LEU A 47 21.01 28.44 -22.51
N GLU A 48 20.34 29.59 -22.46
CA GLU A 48 20.95 30.92 -22.66
C GLU A 48 22.07 31.25 -21.65
N LYS A 49 22.17 30.50 -20.55
CA LYS A 49 23.21 30.63 -19.52
C LYS A 49 24.18 29.45 -19.48
N GLN A 50 24.18 28.61 -20.53
CA GLN A 50 25.05 27.43 -20.68
C GLN A 50 24.98 26.46 -19.50
N LYS A 51 23.86 26.43 -18.77
CA LYS A 51 23.70 25.56 -17.60
C LYS A 51 23.22 24.17 -18.00
N LEU A 52 22.37 24.09 -19.02
CA LEU A 52 22.06 22.84 -19.70
C LEU A 52 22.52 22.93 -21.14
N GLN A 53 22.77 21.76 -21.71
CA GLN A 53 22.98 21.60 -23.14
C GLN A 53 21.69 21.11 -23.79
N GLU A 54 21.57 21.31 -25.10
CA GLU A 54 20.43 20.85 -25.86
C GLU A 54 20.26 19.32 -25.76
N SER A 55 21.38 18.59 -25.71
CA SER A 55 21.50 17.14 -25.47
C SER A 55 20.80 16.64 -24.19
N ASP A 56 20.70 17.45 -23.14
CA ASP A 56 20.03 17.08 -21.88
C ASP A 56 18.51 17.11 -22.02
N ILE A 57 18.00 18.12 -22.72
CA ILE A 57 16.59 18.25 -23.10
C ILE A 57 16.23 17.13 -24.08
N ASP A 58 17.10 16.91 -25.05
CA ASP A 58 17.01 15.84 -26.05
C ASP A 58 16.96 14.45 -25.40
N ARG A 59 17.71 14.20 -24.32
CA ARG A 59 17.65 12.96 -23.51
C ARG A 59 16.26 12.79 -22.87
N ALA A 60 15.77 13.83 -22.20
CA ALA A 60 14.43 13.84 -21.59
C ALA A 60 13.32 13.60 -22.63
N LEU A 61 13.40 14.30 -23.77
CA LEU A 61 12.47 14.11 -24.88
C LEU A 61 12.59 12.71 -25.47
N ARG A 62 13.78 12.17 -25.71
CA ARG A 62 13.97 10.78 -26.19
C ARG A 62 13.33 9.76 -25.26
N ASN A 63 13.47 9.92 -23.94
CA ASN A 63 12.82 9.03 -22.98
C ASN A 63 11.28 9.09 -23.09
N ILE A 64 10.68 10.28 -23.03
CA ILE A 64 9.21 10.48 -23.14
C ILE A 64 8.69 9.98 -24.50
N PHE A 65 9.34 10.37 -25.60
CA PHE A 65 8.89 10.05 -26.94
C PHE A 65 9.08 8.56 -27.25
N SER A 66 10.13 7.89 -26.74
CA SER A 66 10.28 6.44 -26.89
C SER A 66 9.11 5.67 -26.26
N ILE A 67 8.61 6.13 -25.11
CA ILE A 67 7.42 5.55 -24.47
C ILE A 67 6.19 5.81 -25.34
N ARG A 68 5.98 7.05 -25.80
CA ARG A 68 4.85 7.40 -26.67
C ARG A 68 4.87 6.65 -28.02
N MET A 69 6.04 6.40 -28.59
CA MET A 69 6.26 5.56 -29.79
C MET A 69 5.95 4.09 -29.51
N ARG A 70 6.41 3.51 -28.39
CA ARG A 70 6.03 2.14 -27.95
C ARG A 70 4.53 1.99 -27.72
N LEU A 71 3.85 3.08 -27.34
CA LEU A 71 2.39 3.14 -27.19
C LEU A 71 1.65 3.43 -28.52
N GLY A 72 2.36 3.53 -29.64
CA GLY A 72 1.83 3.69 -31.00
C GLY A 72 1.49 5.12 -31.43
N LEU A 73 1.71 6.13 -30.59
CA LEU A 73 1.20 7.50 -30.79
C LEU A 73 1.85 8.29 -31.95
N PHE A 74 2.69 7.65 -32.76
CA PHE A 74 3.33 8.21 -33.96
C PHE A 74 3.21 7.30 -35.19
N ASN A 75 2.46 6.19 -35.11
CA ASN A 75 2.47 5.14 -36.13
C ASN A 75 1.36 5.32 -37.20
N GLY A 76 0.80 6.53 -37.34
CA GLY A 76 -0.37 6.84 -38.17
C GLY A 76 -1.56 7.29 -37.32
N ASP A 77 -2.78 7.07 -37.82
CA ASP A 77 -4.01 7.29 -37.04
C ASP A 77 -4.04 6.30 -35.85
N PRO A 78 -4.12 6.77 -34.58
CA PRO A 78 -4.21 5.89 -33.43
C PRO A 78 -5.37 4.88 -33.49
N LYS A 79 -6.43 5.14 -34.26
CA LYS A 79 -7.59 4.25 -34.47
C LYS A 79 -7.28 3.01 -35.31
N THR A 80 -6.21 2.99 -36.11
CA THR A 80 -5.86 1.86 -36.99
C THR A 80 -4.76 0.95 -36.42
N LEU A 81 -4.40 1.14 -35.14
CA LEU A 81 -3.33 0.43 -34.45
C LEU A 81 -3.86 -0.64 -33.47
N GLU A 82 -2.96 -1.41 -32.85
CA GLU A 82 -3.21 -2.53 -31.90
C GLU A 82 -4.21 -2.24 -30.75
N TYR A 83 -4.53 -0.97 -30.51
CA TYR A 83 -5.42 -0.52 -29.43
C TYR A 83 -6.38 0.60 -29.88
N GLY A 84 -6.59 0.75 -31.20
CA GLY A 84 -7.40 1.80 -31.81
C GLY A 84 -8.89 1.48 -31.93
N ASP A 85 -9.21 0.19 -31.87
CA ASP A 85 -10.55 -0.39 -31.79
C ASP A 85 -11.15 -0.30 -30.37
N ILE A 86 -10.32 -0.10 -29.35
CA ILE A 86 -10.74 -0.01 -27.94
C ILE A 86 -11.75 1.13 -27.73
N SER A 87 -12.97 0.73 -27.40
CA SER A 87 -14.16 1.57 -27.42
C SER A 87 -14.41 2.25 -26.07
N PRO A 88 -14.96 3.48 -26.03
CA PRO A 88 -15.49 4.07 -24.79
C PRO A 88 -16.52 3.19 -24.07
N ALA A 89 -17.19 2.27 -24.78
CA ALA A 89 -18.10 1.29 -24.21
C ALA A 89 -17.41 0.31 -23.23
N GLU A 90 -16.10 0.10 -23.32
CA GLU A 90 -15.37 -0.78 -22.40
C GLU A 90 -15.25 -0.20 -20.99
N ILE A 91 -15.16 1.14 -20.85
CA ILE A 91 -14.86 1.81 -19.57
C ILE A 91 -15.86 1.39 -18.48
N CYS A 92 -17.15 1.46 -18.79
CA CYS A 92 -18.24 1.03 -17.93
C CYS A 92 -18.88 -0.29 -18.38
N SER A 93 -18.08 -1.20 -18.94
CA SER A 93 -18.49 -2.58 -19.23
C SER A 93 -19.02 -3.29 -17.97
N GLN A 94 -19.83 -4.34 -18.15
CA GLN A 94 -20.29 -5.12 -17.00
C GLN A 94 -19.12 -5.89 -16.37
N GLU A 95 -18.16 -6.31 -17.19
CA GLU A 95 -16.93 -6.99 -16.80
C GLU A 95 -16.05 -6.15 -15.86
N HIS A 96 -15.91 -4.83 -16.12
CA HIS A 96 -15.18 -3.93 -15.22
C HIS A 96 -15.93 -3.69 -13.90
N GLN A 97 -17.24 -3.50 -13.96
CA GLN A 97 -18.08 -3.35 -12.77
C GLN A 97 -18.09 -4.63 -11.91
N ASP A 98 -18.11 -5.81 -12.54
CA ASP A 98 -18.01 -7.10 -11.87
C ASP A 98 -16.62 -7.34 -11.29
N LEU A 99 -15.55 -6.86 -11.93
CA LEU A 99 -14.18 -6.88 -11.39
C LEU A 99 -14.03 -5.95 -10.18
N SER A 100 -14.59 -4.73 -10.24
CA SER A 100 -14.68 -3.77 -9.13
C SER A 100 -15.42 -4.39 -7.93
N LEU A 101 -16.56 -5.01 -8.20
CA LEU A 101 -17.33 -5.80 -7.22
C LEU A 101 -16.57 -7.03 -6.70
N GLU A 102 -15.79 -7.75 -7.54
CA GLU A 102 -14.92 -8.85 -7.09
C GLU A 102 -13.80 -8.35 -6.18
N ALA A 103 -13.16 -7.22 -6.51
CA ALA A 103 -12.11 -6.62 -5.70
C ALA A 103 -12.66 -6.25 -4.31
N ALA A 104 -13.79 -5.55 -4.25
CA ALA A 104 -14.46 -5.22 -2.99
C ALA A 104 -14.82 -6.47 -2.17
N LYS A 105 -15.44 -7.49 -2.80
CA LYS A 105 -15.80 -8.76 -2.12
C LYS A 105 -14.60 -9.51 -1.55
N ASN A 106 -13.48 -9.53 -2.26
CA ASN A 106 -12.25 -10.17 -1.79
C ASN A 106 -11.48 -9.33 -0.76
N GLY A 107 -11.64 -8.00 -0.78
CA GLY A 107 -10.99 -7.06 0.15
C GLY A 107 -11.64 -7.01 1.53
N ILE A 108 -12.97 -7.08 1.60
CA ILE A 108 -13.73 -6.98 2.87
C ILE A 108 -13.28 -8.04 3.88
N VAL A 109 -12.92 -7.57 5.09
CA VAL A 109 -12.40 -8.39 6.18
C VAL A 109 -13.44 -8.52 7.29
N LEU A 110 -13.91 -9.75 7.52
CA LEU A 110 -14.73 -10.09 8.69
C LEU A 110 -13.82 -10.19 9.92
N LEU A 111 -13.98 -9.27 10.88
CA LEU A 111 -13.14 -9.17 12.08
C LEU A 111 -13.74 -9.88 13.31
N LYS A 112 -15.07 -10.01 13.36
CA LYS A 112 -15.83 -10.70 14.43
C LYS A 112 -17.11 -11.29 13.84
N ASN A 113 -17.53 -12.45 14.34
CA ASN A 113 -18.82 -13.08 14.01
C ASN A 113 -19.22 -14.03 15.16
N SER A 114 -19.56 -13.45 16.31
CA SER A 114 -20.05 -14.15 17.50
C SER A 114 -21.37 -14.89 17.19
N ALA A 115 -21.58 -16.03 17.83
CA ALA A 115 -22.74 -16.93 17.64
C ALA A 115 -23.01 -17.40 16.19
N LYS A 116 -22.19 -17.01 15.19
CA LYS A 116 -22.48 -17.11 13.75
C LYS A 116 -23.69 -16.27 13.32
N LEU A 117 -23.82 -15.06 13.87
CA LEU A 117 -24.81 -14.05 13.46
C LEU A 117 -24.82 -13.83 11.93
N LEU A 118 -23.65 -13.83 11.30
CA LEU A 118 -23.53 -13.75 9.84
C LEU A 118 -23.22 -15.12 9.20
N PRO A 119 -23.79 -15.43 8.03
CA PRO A 119 -24.66 -14.57 7.22
C PRO A 119 -26.13 -14.53 7.66
N LEU A 120 -26.78 -13.39 7.47
CA LEU A 120 -28.23 -13.21 7.61
C LEU A 120 -28.99 -13.99 6.52
N SER A 121 -30.21 -14.42 6.82
CA SER A 121 -31.10 -15.05 5.83
C SER A 121 -32.05 -14.03 5.23
N LYS A 122 -31.99 -13.83 3.90
CA LYS A 122 -32.93 -12.95 3.16
C LYS A 122 -34.41 -13.26 3.43
N ILE A 123 -34.75 -14.52 3.69
CA ILE A 123 -36.12 -14.99 3.95
C ILE A 123 -36.57 -14.71 5.39
N LYS A 124 -35.65 -14.76 6.37
CA LYS A 124 -35.97 -14.56 7.80
C LYS A 124 -35.69 -13.15 8.33
N THR A 125 -35.16 -12.27 7.49
CA THR A 125 -34.87 -10.87 7.83
C THR A 125 -36.10 -10.03 7.51
N THR A 126 -36.96 -9.79 8.50
CA THR A 126 -38.23 -9.07 8.33
C THR A 126 -38.06 -7.55 8.36
N SER A 127 -37.02 -7.06 9.05
CA SER A 127 -36.68 -5.64 9.14
C SER A 127 -35.18 -5.45 9.44
N LEU A 128 -34.64 -4.32 9.00
CA LEU A 128 -33.22 -3.97 9.16
C LEU A 128 -33.06 -2.48 9.47
N ALA A 129 -32.35 -2.12 10.54
CA ALA A 129 -31.97 -0.74 10.82
C ALA A 129 -30.56 -0.48 10.27
N ILE A 130 -30.41 0.55 9.45
CA ILE A 130 -29.12 1.06 8.97
C ILE A 130 -28.82 2.37 9.69
N ILE A 131 -27.76 2.41 10.49
CA ILE A 131 -27.45 3.57 11.34
C ILE A 131 -26.01 4.03 11.13
N GLY A 132 -25.78 5.32 10.87
CA GLY A 132 -24.44 5.91 10.84
C GLY A 132 -24.19 6.90 9.69
N PRO A 133 -23.23 7.83 9.85
CA PRO A 133 -23.06 8.98 8.96
C PRO A 133 -22.55 8.61 7.55
N LYS A 134 -21.99 7.41 7.36
CA LYS A 134 -21.49 6.93 6.06
C LYS A 134 -22.48 6.04 5.30
N ALA A 135 -23.69 5.84 5.82
CA ALA A 135 -24.66 4.90 5.23
C ALA A 135 -25.29 5.37 3.90
N ASN A 136 -25.70 6.65 3.84
CA ASN A 136 -26.48 7.21 2.72
C ASN A 136 -25.67 8.21 1.88
N ASN A 137 -24.36 7.98 1.72
CA ASN A 137 -23.50 8.74 0.82
C ASN A 137 -22.53 7.77 0.12
N SER A 138 -22.55 7.79 -1.21
CA SER A 138 -21.75 6.91 -2.09
C SER A 138 -20.33 7.43 -2.33
N GLU A 139 -20.13 8.75 -2.36
CA GLU A 139 -18.80 9.38 -2.47
C GLU A 139 -17.92 9.02 -1.27
N LEU A 140 -18.52 8.87 -0.08
CA LEU A 140 -17.86 8.44 1.14
C LEU A 140 -17.38 6.97 1.13
N LEU A 141 -17.61 6.23 0.03
CA LEU A 141 -17.03 4.90 -0.24
C LEU A 141 -15.79 4.97 -1.15
N LEU A 142 -15.46 6.15 -1.69
CA LEU A 142 -14.28 6.41 -2.49
C LEU A 142 -13.08 6.82 -1.60
N GLY A 143 -11.89 6.43 -2.03
CA GLY A 143 -10.63 6.95 -1.49
C GLY A 143 -10.29 8.33 -2.06
N ASN A 144 -9.12 8.87 -1.70
CA ASN A 144 -8.50 9.92 -2.51
C ASN A 144 -8.02 9.38 -3.86
N TYR A 145 -7.67 10.27 -4.79
CA TYR A 145 -7.27 9.95 -6.18
C TYR A 145 -8.29 9.14 -7.01
N ALA A 146 -9.54 9.03 -6.56
CA ALA A 146 -10.62 8.38 -7.30
C ALA A 146 -10.97 9.12 -8.60
N GLY A 147 -11.24 8.35 -9.66
CA GLY A 147 -11.92 8.83 -10.87
C GLY A 147 -13.43 8.94 -10.68
N ILE A 148 -14.15 9.24 -11.76
CA ILE A 148 -15.62 9.23 -11.76
C ILE A 148 -16.09 7.75 -11.88
N PRO A 149 -16.76 7.18 -10.86
CA PRO A 149 -17.31 5.83 -10.96
C PRO A 149 -18.46 5.75 -11.97
N CYS A 150 -18.68 4.56 -12.52
CA CYS A 150 -19.78 4.26 -13.43
C CYS A 150 -21.13 4.22 -12.69
N LYS A 151 -21.13 3.86 -11.39
CA LYS A 151 -22.34 3.84 -10.54
C LYS A 151 -22.10 4.41 -9.14
N TYR A 152 -22.95 5.34 -8.73
CA TYR A 152 -23.00 5.87 -7.36
C TYR A 152 -24.09 5.13 -6.56
N VAL A 153 -23.71 4.12 -5.78
CA VAL A 153 -24.63 3.36 -4.91
C VAL A 153 -24.17 3.46 -3.46
N SER A 154 -25.00 4.05 -2.60
CA SER A 154 -24.74 4.10 -1.16
C SER A 154 -25.00 2.74 -0.49
N LEU A 155 -24.45 2.54 0.71
CA LEU A 155 -24.65 1.29 1.45
C LEU A 155 -26.14 1.09 1.81
N LEU A 156 -26.85 2.18 2.15
CA LEU A 156 -28.30 2.16 2.38
C LEU A 156 -29.07 1.63 1.16
N GLN A 157 -28.78 2.15 -0.04
CA GLN A 157 -29.40 1.69 -1.29
C GLN A 157 -29.09 0.22 -1.58
N GLY A 158 -27.87 -0.25 -1.26
CA GLY A 158 -27.50 -1.66 -1.35
C GLY A 158 -28.42 -2.57 -0.51
N PHE A 159 -28.72 -2.16 0.73
CA PHE A 159 -29.64 -2.90 1.59
C PHE A 159 -31.10 -2.79 1.15
N GLN A 160 -31.54 -1.63 0.67
CA GLN A 160 -32.90 -1.42 0.13
C GLN A 160 -33.21 -2.31 -1.07
N GLY A 161 -32.20 -2.71 -1.85
CA GLY A 161 -32.33 -3.71 -2.91
C GLY A 161 -32.56 -5.15 -2.43
N VAL A 162 -32.53 -5.42 -1.11
CA VAL A 162 -32.63 -6.78 -0.54
C VAL A 162 -33.67 -6.90 0.59
N VAL A 163 -33.83 -5.89 1.45
CA VAL A 163 -34.82 -5.90 2.55
C VAL A 163 -35.83 -4.78 2.34
N LYS A 164 -37.13 -5.12 2.36
CA LYS A 164 -38.22 -4.16 2.08
C LYS A 164 -38.48 -3.17 3.22
N ASN A 165 -38.38 -3.62 4.47
CA ASN A 165 -38.62 -2.80 5.65
C ASN A 165 -37.28 -2.35 6.24
N ILE A 166 -36.88 -1.11 5.95
CA ILE A 166 -35.63 -0.53 6.43
C ILE A 166 -35.89 0.75 7.21
N GLY A 167 -35.43 0.78 8.46
CA GLY A 167 -35.23 2.01 9.20
C GLY A 167 -33.86 2.60 8.88
N TYR A 168 -33.76 3.91 8.72
CA TYR A 168 -32.49 4.61 8.52
C TYR A 168 -32.35 5.79 9.48
N HIS A 169 -31.15 5.98 10.05
CA HIS A 169 -30.80 7.20 10.76
C HIS A 169 -29.29 7.52 10.63
N PRO A 170 -28.86 8.77 10.37
CA PRO A 170 -27.43 9.10 10.33
C PRO A 170 -26.78 8.99 11.72
N GLY A 171 -27.51 9.28 12.80
CA GLY A 171 -27.04 9.20 14.20
C GLY A 171 -26.03 10.27 14.59
N CYS A 172 -24.94 10.42 13.85
CA CYS A 172 -24.05 11.57 13.89
C CYS A 172 -24.48 12.61 12.84
N ASN A 173 -24.22 13.90 13.09
CA ASN A 173 -24.40 14.97 12.10
C ASN A 173 -23.51 14.79 10.84
N PHE A 174 -22.24 14.44 11.04
CA PHE A 174 -21.24 14.18 10.00
C PHE A 174 -20.31 13.03 10.45
N VAL A 175 -19.35 12.63 9.60
CA VAL A 175 -18.37 11.59 9.95
C VAL A 175 -17.51 12.00 11.16
N ASN A 176 -17.16 13.28 11.29
CA ASN A 176 -16.43 13.77 12.48
C ASN A 176 -17.26 13.73 13.79
N CYS A 177 -18.57 13.50 13.69
CA CYS A 177 -19.50 13.25 14.79
C CYS A 177 -19.38 14.24 15.96
N THR A 178 -19.47 15.53 15.65
CA THR A 178 -19.44 16.62 16.64
C THR A 178 -20.76 16.78 17.39
N SER A 179 -21.86 16.24 16.86
CA SER A 179 -23.12 16.05 17.61
C SER A 179 -23.83 14.78 17.18
N THR A 180 -24.54 14.16 18.14
CA THR A 180 -25.31 12.93 17.94
C THR A 180 -26.77 13.05 18.35
N ALA A 181 -27.64 12.58 17.47
CA ALA A 181 -29.05 12.28 17.70
C ALA A 181 -29.17 10.79 18.08
N ILE A 182 -28.87 10.50 19.36
CA ILE A 182 -28.74 9.13 19.90
C ILE A 182 -30.12 8.50 20.09
N ASP A 183 -31.06 9.21 20.69
CA ASP A 183 -32.36 8.65 21.07
C ASP A 183 -33.15 8.24 19.83
N GLU A 184 -33.09 9.03 18.75
CA GLU A 184 -33.71 8.74 17.46
C GLU A 184 -33.03 7.55 16.75
N ALA A 185 -31.70 7.43 16.85
CA ALA A 185 -30.99 6.25 16.35
C ALA A 185 -31.36 4.98 17.13
N VAL A 186 -31.44 5.09 18.46
CA VAL A 186 -31.88 4.05 19.38
C VAL A 186 -33.32 3.63 19.09
N ASP A 187 -34.21 4.59 18.80
CA ASP A 187 -35.60 4.31 18.46
C ASP A 187 -35.81 3.71 17.08
N VAL A 188 -34.91 3.96 16.13
CA VAL A 188 -34.85 3.22 14.86
C VAL A 188 -34.31 1.80 15.09
N ALA A 189 -33.32 1.62 15.97
CA ALA A 189 -32.76 0.31 16.31
C ALA A 189 -33.76 -0.62 17.00
N LYS A 190 -34.52 -0.14 17.99
CA LYS A 190 -35.57 -0.90 18.70
C LYS A 190 -36.66 -1.46 17.75
N LYS A 191 -36.90 -0.80 16.62
CA LYS A 191 -37.98 -1.14 15.66
C LYS A 191 -37.54 -2.17 14.61
N ALA A 192 -36.27 -2.59 14.60
CA ALA A 192 -35.72 -3.53 13.64
C ALA A 192 -35.24 -4.84 14.28
N GLN A 193 -35.34 -5.94 13.54
CA GLN A 193 -34.85 -7.25 13.95
C GLN A 193 -33.32 -7.29 14.06
N TYR A 194 -32.63 -6.71 13.07
CA TYR A 194 -31.18 -6.58 13.04
C TYR A 194 -30.77 -5.12 12.80
N VAL A 195 -29.58 -4.75 13.28
CA VAL A 195 -29.02 -3.40 13.13
C VAL A 195 -27.63 -3.47 12.51
N VAL A 196 -27.39 -2.64 11.49
CA VAL A 196 -26.08 -2.43 10.84
C VAL A 196 -25.62 -1.01 11.16
N LEU A 197 -24.54 -0.90 11.94
CA LEU A 197 -23.87 0.35 12.27
C LEU A 197 -22.77 0.63 11.22
N ILE A 198 -22.84 1.76 10.53
CA ILE A 198 -21.94 2.13 9.42
C ILE A 198 -21.09 3.35 9.84
N MET A 199 -19.89 3.04 10.33
CA MET A 199 -19.02 3.94 11.10
C MET A 199 -17.62 4.00 10.48
N GLY A 200 -16.74 4.87 10.98
CA GLY A 200 -15.36 5.00 10.51
C GLY A 200 -14.97 6.42 10.12
N LEU A 201 -14.17 6.54 9.05
CA LEU A 201 -13.38 7.72 8.69
C LEU A 201 -13.70 8.24 7.29
N ASP A 202 -13.29 9.46 6.97
CA ASP A 202 -13.38 10.04 5.63
C ASP A 202 -12.15 10.88 5.28
N GLN A 203 -12.19 11.46 4.07
CA GLN A 203 -11.15 12.33 3.53
C GLN A 203 -11.00 13.69 4.27
N GLN A 204 -11.73 13.93 5.37
CA GLN A 204 -11.47 15.05 6.30
C GLN A 204 -10.55 14.62 7.45
N VAL A 205 -10.44 13.31 7.71
CA VAL A 205 -9.62 12.73 8.79
C VAL A 205 -8.35 12.09 8.24
N GLU A 206 -8.41 11.37 7.13
CA GLU A 206 -7.27 10.71 6.49
C GLU A 206 -7.23 11.01 4.97
N ARG A 207 -6.23 11.79 4.53
CA ARG A 207 -5.95 12.04 3.10
C ARG A 207 -4.52 12.54 2.87
N GLU A 208 -4.20 12.86 1.63
CA GLU A 208 -3.02 13.67 1.28
C GLU A 208 -2.99 15.01 2.02
N ASN A 209 -1.80 15.38 2.52
CA ASN A 209 -1.55 16.53 3.41
C ASN A 209 -2.35 16.52 4.73
N TRP A 210 -2.96 15.39 5.12
CA TRP A 210 -3.77 15.28 6.34
C TRP A 210 -3.59 13.90 7.01
N ASP A 211 -2.52 13.80 7.79
CA ASP A 211 -2.26 12.66 8.69
C ASP A 211 -3.15 12.72 9.94
N ARG A 212 -3.53 11.55 10.47
CA ARG A 212 -4.38 11.44 11.66
C ARG A 212 -3.62 11.76 12.94
N VAL A 213 -4.26 12.45 13.88
CA VAL A 213 -3.69 12.69 15.22
C VAL A 213 -4.04 11.59 16.25
N ASP A 214 -5.14 10.88 16.04
CA ASP A 214 -5.62 9.77 16.88
C ASP A 214 -5.91 8.50 16.05
N LEU A 215 -6.09 7.37 16.75
CA LEU A 215 -6.44 6.07 16.15
C LEU A 215 -7.85 5.56 16.48
N GLY A 216 -8.63 6.25 17.31
CA GLY A 216 -10.01 5.92 17.59
C GLY A 216 -10.99 6.27 16.47
N LEU A 217 -12.28 6.08 16.75
CA LEU A 217 -13.35 6.68 15.96
C LEU A 217 -13.49 8.17 16.31
N PRO A 218 -13.78 9.05 15.34
CA PRO A 218 -13.88 10.48 15.58
C PRO A 218 -15.16 10.86 16.32
N GLY A 219 -15.04 11.86 17.20
CA GLY A 219 -16.17 12.44 17.93
C GLY A 219 -16.96 11.42 18.74
N GLN A 220 -18.28 11.53 18.70
CA GLN A 220 -19.20 10.73 19.52
C GLN A 220 -19.58 9.36 18.91
N GLN A 221 -18.93 8.91 17.82
CA GLN A 221 -19.25 7.62 17.17
C GLN A 221 -19.17 6.43 18.14
N GLU A 222 -18.18 6.40 19.03
CA GLU A 222 -18.01 5.33 20.02
C GLU A 222 -19.17 5.27 21.03
N ILE A 223 -19.72 6.42 21.43
CA ILE A 223 -20.88 6.52 22.31
C ILE A 223 -22.14 6.04 21.59
N LEU A 224 -22.36 6.49 20.36
CA LEU A 224 -23.49 6.10 19.51
C LEU A 224 -23.52 4.59 19.24
N ILE A 225 -22.36 3.98 18.97
CA ILE A 225 -22.25 2.52 18.79
C ILE A 225 -22.71 1.77 20.04
N ASN A 226 -22.25 2.19 21.22
CA ASN A 226 -22.57 1.50 22.48
C ASN A 226 -24.05 1.67 22.85
N ALA A 227 -24.60 2.87 22.74
CA ALA A 227 -26.01 3.15 23.01
C ALA A 227 -26.96 2.35 22.10
N VAL A 228 -26.67 2.30 20.79
CA VAL A 228 -27.44 1.50 19.83
C VAL A 228 -27.23 0.00 20.04
N ALA A 229 -26.02 -0.44 20.40
CA ALA A 229 -25.75 -1.86 20.67
C ALA A 229 -26.56 -2.39 21.86
N GLU A 230 -26.65 -1.64 22.96
CA GLU A 230 -27.45 -2.05 24.12
C GLU A 230 -28.96 -2.04 23.81
N ALA A 231 -29.46 -1.03 23.10
CA ALA A 231 -30.90 -0.88 22.79
C ALA A 231 -31.42 -1.79 21.66
N ALA A 232 -30.55 -2.31 20.78
CA ALA A 232 -30.95 -3.24 19.73
C ALA A 232 -31.51 -4.55 20.30
N VAL A 233 -32.40 -5.22 19.56
CA VAL A 233 -32.92 -6.54 19.96
C VAL A 233 -31.80 -7.59 19.87
N GLU A 234 -31.41 -7.95 18.63
CA GLU A 234 -30.29 -8.85 18.34
C GLU A 234 -28.93 -8.13 18.47
N PRO A 235 -27.83 -8.88 18.67
CA PRO A 235 -26.48 -8.31 18.63
C PRO A 235 -26.18 -7.63 17.29
N VAL A 236 -25.63 -6.40 17.32
CA VAL A 236 -25.49 -5.54 16.15
C VAL A 236 -24.31 -5.92 15.24
N ILE A 237 -24.39 -5.51 13.98
CA ILE A 237 -23.35 -5.67 12.97
C ILE A 237 -22.63 -4.32 12.79
N LEU A 238 -21.37 -4.22 13.22
CA LEU A 238 -20.56 -3.02 13.02
C LEU A 238 -19.78 -3.11 11.69
N VAL A 239 -19.91 -2.11 10.84
CA VAL A 239 -19.22 -1.97 9.56
C VAL A 239 -18.34 -0.73 9.62
N LEU A 240 -17.03 -0.94 9.44
CA LEU A 240 -16.00 0.10 9.50
C LEU A 240 -15.53 0.45 8.08
N VAL A 241 -15.77 1.69 7.69
CA VAL A 241 -15.41 2.27 6.39
C VAL A 241 -14.28 3.26 6.61
N SER A 242 -13.05 2.85 6.29
CA SER A 242 -11.81 3.61 6.46
C SER A 242 -10.68 2.96 5.67
N GLY A 243 -9.69 3.74 5.25
CA GLY A 243 -8.42 3.21 4.75
C GLY A 243 -7.47 2.83 5.88
N GLY A 244 -7.37 3.67 6.91
CA GLY A 244 -6.53 3.43 8.08
C GLY A 244 -7.16 2.47 9.11
N PRO A 245 -6.33 1.79 9.91
CA PRO A 245 -6.80 0.95 11.02
C PRO A 245 -7.36 1.79 12.16
N ILE A 246 -8.33 1.24 12.92
CA ILE A 246 -9.02 1.95 14.00
C ILE A 246 -8.93 1.14 15.30
N ASP A 247 -8.65 1.78 16.43
CA ASP A 247 -8.78 1.12 17.73
C ASP A 247 -10.27 0.97 18.11
N ILE A 248 -10.75 -0.26 17.95
CA ILE A 248 -12.08 -0.72 18.34
C ILE A 248 -12.02 -1.75 19.47
N SER A 249 -11.05 -1.64 20.38
CA SER A 249 -10.89 -2.55 21.52
C SER A 249 -12.15 -2.66 22.38
N PHE A 250 -12.93 -1.57 22.49
CA PHE A 250 -14.24 -1.57 23.15
C PHE A 250 -15.22 -2.57 22.48
N ALA A 251 -15.35 -2.53 21.15
CA ALA A 251 -16.28 -3.36 20.39
C ALA A 251 -15.82 -4.82 20.24
N LYS A 252 -14.50 -5.05 20.21
CA LYS A 252 -13.87 -6.35 19.92
C LYS A 252 -14.44 -7.48 20.78
N ASN A 253 -14.60 -7.26 22.08
CA ASN A 253 -15.13 -8.27 23.02
C ASN A 253 -16.59 -8.03 23.44
N HIS A 254 -17.21 -6.91 23.05
CA HIS A 254 -18.57 -6.52 23.47
C HIS A 254 -19.63 -7.58 23.13
N PRO A 255 -20.50 -8.02 24.06
CA PRO A 255 -21.45 -9.10 23.80
C PRO A 255 -22.54 -8.69 22.80
N LYS A 256 -23.08 -7.47 22.93
CA LYS A 256 -24.13 -6.93 22.05
C LYS A 256 -23.65 -6.48 20.67
N ILE A 257 -22.35 -6.57 20.36
CA ILE A 257 -21.82 -6.34 18.99
C ILE A 257 -21.44 -7.71 18.42
N GLY A 258 -22.39 -8.36 17.73
CA GLY A 258 -22.23 -9.73 17.26
C GLY A 258 -21.19 -9.88 16.15
N SER A 259 -21.20 -8.96 15.18
CA SER A 259 -20.30 -9.00 14.02
C SER A 259 -19.58 -7.68 13.81
N ILE A 260 -18.35 -7.75 13.29
CA ILE A 260 -17.55 -6.58 12.91
C ILE A 260 -16.92 -6.85 11.55
N LEU A 261 -17.05 -5.91 10.61
CA LEU A 261 -16.41 -5.93 9.30
C LEU A 261 -15.60 -4.65 9.10
N TRP A 262 -14.46 -4.75 8.44
CA TRP A 262 -13.74 -3.62 7.85
C TRP A 262 -13.77 -3.75 6.33
N ILE A 263 -14.14 -2.67 5.64
CA ILE A 263 -14.43 -2.69 4.19
C ILE A 263 -13.50 -1.83 3.34
N GLY A 264 -12.50 -1.17 3.93
CA GLY A 264 -11.66 -0.22 3.21
C GLY A 264 -12.44 1.03 2.77
N TYR A 265 -12.00 1.61 1.66
CA TYR A 265 -12.86 2.41 0.76
C TYR A 265 -13.21 1.51 -0.45
N PRO A 266 -14.41 0.91 -0.50
CA PRO A 266 -14.69 -0.23 -1.37
C PRO A 266 -15.14 0.15 -2.80
N GLY A 267 -15.17 1.44 -3.15
CA GLY A 267 -15.56 1.90 -4.49
C GLY A 267 -17.03 1.63 -4.84
N GLU A 268 -17.36 1.76 -6.13
CA GLU A 268 -18.73 1.57 -6.66
C GLU A 268 -19.30 0.16 -6.40
N GLY A 269 -18.45 -0.88 -6.41
CA GLY A 269 -18.85 -2.25 -6.09
C GLY A 269 -19.20 -2.46 -4.61
N GLY A 270 -18.86 -1.51 -3.73
CA GLY A 270 -18.88 -1.69 -2.29
C GLY A 270 -20.25 -1.98 -1.66
N ALA A 271 -21.31 -1.30 -2.11
CA ALA A 271 -22.66 -1.53 -1.60
C ALA A 271 -23.17 -2.95 -1.91
N ALA A 272 -22.94 -3.42 -3.14
CA ALA A 272 -23.26 -4.77 -3.54
C ALA A 272 -22.35 -5.81 -2.86
N ALA A 273 -21.06 -5.52 -2.69
CA ALA A 273 -20.10 -6.39 -2.01
C ALA A 273 -20.46 -6.63 -0.53
N LEU A 274 -20.72 -5.56 0.22
CA LEU A 274 -21.14 -5.63 1.62
C LEU A 274 -22.45 -6.41 1.76
N THR A 275 -23.44 -6.12 0.91
CA THR A 275 -24.75 -6.77 0.94
C THR A 275 -24.65 -8.27 0.62
N GLN A 276 -23.93 -8.65 -0.44
CA GLN A 276 -23.68 -10.06 -0.79
C GLN A 276 -22.94 -10.81 0.33
N ILE A 277 -22.05 -10.15 1.05
CA ILE A 277 -21.37 -10.74 2.22
C ILE A 277 -22.34 -10.92 3.39
N LEU A 278 -23.10 -9.89 3.78
CA LEU A 278 -24.02 -9.96 4.92
C LEU A 278 -25.12 -11.00 4.73
N PHE A 279 -25.62 -11.19 3.50
CA PHE A 279 -26.64 -12.21 3.18
C PHE A 279 -26.09 -13.55 2.66
N GLY A 280 -24.77 -13.75 2.72
CA GLY A 280 -24.13 -15.06 2.47
C GLY A 280 -24.01 -15.49 1.02
N GLU A 281 -24.32 -14.62 0.07
CA GLU A 281 -24.05 -14.81 -1.37
C GLU A 281 -22.55 -14.81 -1.66
N HIS A 282 -21.76 -14.11 -0.84
CA HIS A 282 -20.31 -14.21 -0.81
C HIS A 282 -19.81 -14.56 0.59
N ASN A 283 -18.87 -15.51 0.66
CA ASN A 283 -18.15 -15.86 1.88
C ASN A 283 -16.86 -15.02 1.97
N PRO A 284 -16.71 -14.09 2.93
CA PRO A 284 -15.61 -13.14 2.96
C PRO A 284 -14.26 -13.86 3.12
N GLY A 285 -13.33 -13.55 2.21
CA GLY A 285 -11.98 -14.11 2.17
C GLY A 285 -10.88 -13.17 2.69
N GLY A 286 -11.21 -11.90 2.91
CA GLY A 286 -10.27 -10.80 3.17
C GLY A 286 -9.34 -11.02 4.36
N ARG A 287 -8.23 -10.28 4.34
CA ARG A 287 -7.13 -10.35 5.31
C ARG A 287 -6.63 -8.94 5.60
N LEU A 288 -6.42 -8.59 6.86
CA LEU A 288 -5.88 -7.28 7.22
C LEU A 288 -4.48 -7.07 6.59
N PRO A 289 -4.28 -6.03 5.77
CA PRO A 289 -2.98 -5.71 5.17
C PRO A 289 -2.07 -4.92 6.12
N VAL A 290 -2.59 -4.54 7.30
CA VAL A 290 -1.93 -3.74 8.34
C VAL A 290 -2.22 -4.33 9.72
N THR A 291 -1.33 -4.12 10.69
CA THR A 291 -1.61 -4.37 12.11
C THR A 291 -2.55 -3.27 12.63
N TRP A 292 -3.51 -3.63 13.47
CA TRP A 292 -4.39 -2.66 14.14
C TRP A 292 -3.85 -2.40 15.55
N TYR A 293 -3.49 -1.15 15.81
CA TYR A 293 -2.82 -0.68 17.03
C TYR A 293 -3.84 -0.02 17.97
N PRO A 294 -3.65 -0.09 19.30
CA PRO A 294 -4.50 0.63 20.25
C PRO A 294 -4.24 2.14 20.18
N LYS A 295 -5.18 2.98 20.67
CA LYS A 295 -5.03 4.46 20.74
C LYS A 295 -3.69 4.86 21.37
N ASP A 296 -3.25 4.12 22.38
CA ASP A 296 -1.99 4.31 23.09
C ASP A 296 -0.72 4.30 22.21
N PHE A 297 -0.77 3.73 20.99
CA PHE A 297 0.34 3.76 20.04
C PHE A 297 0.68 5.18 19.55
N ILE A 298 -0.21 6.17 19.67
CA ILE A 298 0.09 7.54 19.25
C ILE A 298 1.31 8.16 19.96
N LYS A 299 1.66 7.62 21.14
CA LYS A 299 2.86 7.96 21.92
C LYS A 299 4.18 7.67 21.18
N VAL A 300 4.15 6.82 20.15
CA VAL A 300 5.28 6.56 19.26
C VAL A 300 5.41 7.71 18.24
N PRO A 301 6.54 8.44 18.14
CA PRO A 301 6.66 9.57 17.23
C PRO A 301 6.47 9.17 15.76
N MET A 302 5.63 9.90 15.01
CA MET A 302 5.47 9.71 13.57
C MET A 302 6.76 10.00 12.79
N THR A 303 7.67 10.80 13.33
CA THR A 303 8.99 11.07 12.77
C THR A 303 10.01 9.95 13.03
N ASP A 304 9.76 9.01 13.96
CA ASP A 304 10.64 7.83 14.09
C ASP A 304 10.34 6.83 12.97
N MET A 305 11.35 6.66 12.12
CA MET A 305 11.30 5.91 10.87
C MET A 305 12.04 4.56 10.97
N ASN A 306 12.62 4.25 12.14
CA ASN A 306 13.12 2.92 12.43
C ASN A 306 11.94 1.94 12.51
N MET A 307 12.10 0.74 11.98
CA MET A 307 11.09 -0.31 12.01
C MET A 307 11.32 -1.24 13.20
N ARG A 308 12.58 -1.49 13.56
CA ARG A 308 12.98 -2.36 14.66
C ARG A 308 12.78 -1.73 16.05
N PRO A 309 12.38 -2.49 17.08
CA PRO A 309 12.26 -2.00 18.45
C PRO A 309 13.65 -1.68 19.04
N ASN A 310 13.69 -0.71 19.95
CA ASN A 310 14.89 -0.37 20.72
C ASN A 310 14.54 -0.32 22.21
N SER A 311 14.97 -1.32 22.96
CA SER A 311 14.72 -1.42 24.40
C SER A 311 15.31 -0.26 25.22
N SER A 312 16.41 0.33 24.73
CA SER A 312 17.12 1.42 25.42
C SER A 312 16.38 2.76 25.37
N THR A 313 15.45 2.92 24.42
CA THR A 313 14.59 4.11 24.28
C THR A 313 13.11 3.80 24.53
N GLY A 314 12.78 2.57 24.95
CA GLY A 314 11.40 2.09 25.08
C GLY A 314 10.65 1.92 23.74
N TYR A 315 11.32 2.11 22.59
CA TYR A 315 10.68 2.10 21.28
C TYR A 315 10.14 0.70 20.93
N PRO A 316 8.81 0.54 20.70
CA PRO A 316 8.18 -0.78 20.59
C PRO A 316 8.34 -1.43 19.21
N GLY A 317 8.93 -0.74 18.23
CA GLY A 317 8.99 -1.15 16.82
C GLY A 317 7.70 -0.88 16.05
N ARG A 318 7.70 -1.17 14.75
CA ARG A 318 6.58 -0.94 13.82
C ARG A 318 6.28 -2.18 12.98
N THR A 319 5.03 -2.30 12.53
CA THR A 319 4.48 -3.43 11.73
C THR A 319 4.55 -4.79 12.41
N TYR A 320 3.80 -5.77 11.91
CA TYR A 320 3.79 -7.14 12.43
C TYR A 320 5.18 -7.81 12.49
N LYS A 321 6.13 -7.34 11.67
CA LYS A 321 7.50 -7.85 11.62
C LYS A 321 8.26 -7.59 12.92
N PHE A 322 8.06 -6.42 13.54
CA PHE A 322 8.94 -5.90 14.58
C PHE A 322 8.22 -5.35 15.81
N TYR A 323 6.96 -4.92 15.69
CA TYR A 323 6.18 -4.37 16.81
C TYR A 323 5.97 -5.39 17.92
N LYS A 324 6.51 -5.08 19.12
CA LYS A 324 6.45 -5.92 20.33
C LYS A 324 5.28 -5.57 21.26
N GLY A 325 4.53 -4.50 20.99
CA GLY A 325 3.45 -4.02 21.84
C GLY A 325 2.08 -4.71 21.63
N PRO A 326 1.05 -4.30 22.41
CA PRO A 326 -0.31 -4.82 22.31
C PRO A 326 -0.99 -4.46 20.98
N LYS A 327 -1.87 -5.34 20.48
CA LYS A 327 -2.53 -5.25 19.17
C LYS A 327 -4.04 -5.46 19.30
N VAL A 328 -4.83 -4.65 18.58
CA VAL A 328 -6.28 -4.81 18.47
C VAL A 328 -6.58 -6.00 17.54
N TYR A 329 -5.95 -6.03 16.36
CA TYR A 329 -5.92 -7.17 15.44
C TYR A 329 -4.54 -7.29 14.78
N GLU A 330 -4.14 -8.51 14.41
CA GLU A 330 -2.85 -8.75 13.76
C GLU A 330 -2.94 -8.66 12.24
N PHE A 331 -1.84 -8.27 11.58
CA PHE A 331 -1.65 -8.45 10.14
C PHE A 331 -2.01 -9.88 9.68
N GLY A 332 -2.75 -9.98 8.57
CA GLY A 332 -3.23 -11.25 8.04
C GLY A 332 -4.42 -11.88 8.77
N TYR A 333 -4.91 -11.25 9.86
CA TYR A 333 -6.15 -11.66 10.52
C TYR A 333 -7.37 -11.46 9.60
N GLY A 334 -8.40 -12.28 9.81
CA GLY A 334 -9.64 -12.27 9.05
C GLY A 334 -10.41 -13.58 9.23
N LEU A 335 -11.72 -13.48 9.33
CA LEU A 335 -12.64 -14.62 9.45
C LEU A 335 -13.33 -14.88 8.10
N GLY A 336 -14.05 -16.00 8.03
CA GLY A 336 -14.98 -16.34 6.95
C GLY A 336 -16.08 -17.25 7.50
N TYR A 337 -17.10 -17.52 6.71
CA TYR A 337 -18.23 -18.38 7.09
C TYR A 337 -17.91 -19.89 7.02
N THR A 338 -16.69 -20.25 6.60
CA THR A 338 -16.23 -21.64 6.52
C THR A 338 -14.78 -21.79 7.00
N ASN A 339 -14.47 -22.98 7.52
CA ASN A 339 -13.12 -23.39 7.88
C ASN A 339 -12.46 -24.11 6.71
N TYR A 340 -11.26 -23.67 6.33
CA TYR A 340 -10.41 -24.35 5.35
C TYR A 340 -9.38 -25.24 6.05
N SER A 341 -8.82 -26.20 5.32
CA SER A 341 -7.65 -26.97 5.76
C SER A 341 -6.69 -27.23 4.61
N TYR A 342 -5.39 -27.14 4.89
CA TYR A 342 -4.30 -27.25 3.94
C TYR A 342 -3.52 -28.54 4.18
N ASN A 343 -2.96 -29.13 3.13
CA ASN A 343 -1.93 -30.16 3.29
C ASN A 343 -0.79 -30.00 2.28
N ILE A 344 0.40 -30.39 2.71
CA ILE A 344 1.57 -30.55 1.83
C ILE A 344 1.55 -31.91 1.18
N THR A 345 1.75 -31.92 -0.15
CA THR A 345 1.80 -33.14 -0.95
C THR A 345 3.18 -33.43 -1.52
N SER A 346 3.89 -32.40 -1.99
CA SER A 346 5.27 -32.51 -2.49
C SER A 346 5.98 -31.16 -2.51
N VAL A 347 7.30 -31.24 -2.35
CA VAL A 347 8.32 -30.19 -2.58
C VAL A 347 9.38 -30.86 -3.45
N SER A 348 9.94 -30.18 -4.46
CA SER A 348 10.83 -30.84 -5.43
C SER A 348 12.14 -31.35 -4.82
N HIS A 349 12.78 -30.57 -3.95
CA HIS A 349 14.01 -30.94 -3.22
C HIS A 349 13.97 -30.35 -1.80
N ASP A 350 14.58 -31.03 -0.82
CA ASP A 350 14.59 -30.65 0.60
C ASP A 350 15.86 -29.90 1.05
N LYS A 351 16.95 -30.05 0.30
CA LYS A 351 18.27 -29.43 0.54
C LYS A 351 18.59 -28.42 -0.56
N LEU A 352 19.23 -27.32 -0.17
CA LEU A 352 19.67 -26.25 -1.07
C LEU A 352 21.18 -26.09 -0.96
N TYR A 353 21.88 -26.17 -2.08
CA TYR A 353 23.33 -25.90 -2.18
C TYR A 353 23.51 -24.62 -3.00
N LEU A 354 24.15 -23.60 -2.40
CA LEU A 354 24.25 -22.24 -2.93
C LEU A 354 25.70 -21.81 -3.22
N ILE A 355 26.62 -22.78 -3.27
CA ILE A 355 28.07 -22.59 -3.45
C ILE A 355 28.59 -23.73 -4.34
N ASN A 356 29.44 -23.41 -5.33
CA ASN A 356 30.34 -24.40 -5.92
C ASN A 356 31.41 -24.76 -4.88
N GLN A 357 31.44 -25.99 -4.39
CA GLN A 357 32.47 -26.43 -3.44
C GLN A 357 33.82 -26.60 -4.14
N THR A 358 34.66 -25.55 -4.09
CA THR A 358 36.11 -25.72 -4.19
C THR A 358 36.68 -26.07 -2.81
N SER A 359 37.63 -27.01 -2.77
CA SER A 359 37.89 -27.85 -1.59
C SER A 359 38.70 -27.22 -0.44
N SER A 360 38.88 -25.88 -0.43
CA SER A 360 39.89 -25.20 0.38
C SER A 360 39.44 -24.74 1.77
N ASP A 361 38.18 -24.32 1.96
CA ASP A 361 37.79 -23.50 3.14
C ASP A 361 37.50 -24.31 4.44
N LYS A 362 38.13 -25.48 4.61
CA LYS A 362 37.96 -26.38 5.77
C LYS A 362 38.73 -25.94 7.03
N ARG A 363 38.80 -24.64 7.37
CA ARG A 363 39.45 -24.17 8.63
C ARG A 363 38.99 -22.80 9.14
N ARG A 364 37.86 -22.77 9.89
CA ARG A 364 37.60 -21.80 11.00
C ARG A 364 36.51 -22.35 11.94
N LYS A 365 36.68 -22.19 13.25
CA LYS A 365 35.79 -22.72 14.31
C LYS A 365 35.14 -21.58 15.11
N HIS A 366 33.93 -21.85 15.60
CA HIS A 366 33.21 -21.20 16.70
C HIS A 366 33.39 -19.69 16.93
N GLY A 367 32.43 -18.92 16.41
CA GLY A 367 31.88 -17.74 17.07
C GLY A 367 30.35 -17.90 17.18
N SER A 368 29.68 -17.13 18.04
CA SER A 368 28.22 -17.25 18.25
C SER A 368 27.35 -16.52 17.20
N HIS A 369 27.96 -16.10 16.08
CA HIS A 369 27.27 -15.40 15.00
C HIS A 369 26.62 -16.37 14.01
N ILE A 370 25.57 -15.91 13.34
CA ILE A 370 24.97 -16.65 12.21
C ILE A 370 25.89 -16.43 11.00
N HIS A 371 26.31 -17.52 10.34
CA HIS A 371 27.07 -17.44 9.10
C HIS A 371 26.11 -17.08 7.96
N ASN A 372 26.48 -16.08 7.16
CA ASN A 372 25.58 -15.44 6.19
C ASN A 372 26.27 -15.31 4.83
N ILE A 373 25.68 -15.87 3.78
CA ILE A 373 26.21 -15.85 2.42
C ILE A 373 25.58 -14.67 1.66
N ALA A 374 26.40 -13.78 1.09
CA ALA A 374 25.91 -12.68 0.25
C ALA A 374 25.37 -13.22 -1.09
N VAL A 375 24.15 -12.83 -1.46
CA VAL A 375 23.46 -13.31 -2.68
C VAL A 375 24.27 -13.01 -3.94
N SER A 376 24.98 -11.87 -3.96
CA SER A 376 25.89 -11.48 -5.04
C SER A 376 27.08 -12.43 -5.26
N LYS A 377 27.48 -13.23 -4.25
CA LYS A 377 28.55 -14.22 -4.38
C LYS A 377 28.09 -15.58 -4.92
N SER A 378 26.80 -15.90 -4.88
CA SER A 378 26.26 -17.17 -5.41
C SER A 378 26.01 -17.14 -6.92
N GLY A 379 25.72 -15.97 -7.49
CA GLY A 379 25.45 -15.82 -8.92
C GLY A 379 24.03 -16.20 -9.36
N SER A 380 23.51 -15.52 -10.39
CA SER A 380 22.13 -15.67 -10.87
C SER A 380 21.80 -17.06 -11.40
N GLU A 381 22.77 -17.76 -12.00
CA GLU A 381 22.59 -19.10 -12.54
C GLU A 381 22.38 -20.15 -11.44
N VAL A 382 23.16 -20.08 -10.35
CA VAL A 382 23.00 -20.95 -9.16
C VAL A 382 21.65 -20.66 -8.49
N CYS A 383 21.30 -19.38 -8.33
CA CYS A 383 19.98 -18.97 -7.82
C CYS A 383 18.81 -19.51 -8.67
N ASN A 384 18.97 -19.59 -9.99
CA ASN A 384 17.97 -20.18 -10.89
C ASN A 384 17.91 -21.71 -10.77
N LYS A 385 19.05 -22.40 -10.77
CA LYS A 385 19.14 -23.87 -10.59
C LYS A 385 18.61 -24.33 -9.22
N ALA A 386 18.71 -23.48 -8.19
CA ALA A 386 18.22 -23.77 -6.84
C ALA A 386 16.71 -23.49 -6.61
N LYS A 387 15.94 -23.08 -7.64
CA LYS A 387 14.48 -22.87 -7.53
C LYS A 387 13.75 -24.18 -7.21
N ILE A 388 12.89 -24.17 -6.17
CA ILE A 388 12.06 -25.33 -5.82
C ILE A 388 10.62 -25.17 -6.32
N SER A 389 10.05 -26.28 -6.78
CA SER A 389 8.65 -26.41 -7.21
C SER A 389 7.83 -27.11 -6.12
N VAL A 390 6.62 -26.59 -5.88
CA VAL A 390 5.95 -26.73 -4.59
C VAL A 390 4.41 -26.82 -4.90
N LYS A 391 3.64 -27.82 -4.41
CA LYS A 391 2.17 -28.03 -4.66
C LYS A 391 1.24 -28.20 -3.41
N VAL A 392 0.35 -27.25 -3.05
CA VAL A 392 -0.68 -27.44 -1.97
C VAL A 392 -1.85 -28.30 -2.42
N VAL A 393 -2.50 -28.98 -1.48
CA VAL A 393 -3.95 -29.27 -1.51
C VAL A 393 -4.68 -28.37 -0.51
N VAL A 394 -5.72 -27.67 -0.98
CA VAL A 394 -6.65 -26.88 -0.15
C VAL A 394 -7.99 -27.62 -0.11
N LYS A 395 -8.64 -27.69 1.07
CA LYS A 395 -10.00 -28.21 1.22
C LYS A 395 -10.91 -27.20 1.93
N ASN A 396 -12.11 -26.98 1.40
CA ASN A 396 -13.22 -26.35 2.12
C ASN A 396 -13.89 -27.40 3.03
N LYS A 397 -14.03 -27.16 4.35
CA LYS A 397 -14.73 -28.10 5.26
C LYS A 397 -16.23 -27.80 5.44
N GLY A 398 -16.69 -26.60 5.13
CA GLY A 398 -18.06 -26.15 5.40
C GLY A 398 -19.08 -26.50 4.31
N LYS A 399 -20.29 -25.97 4.52
CA LYS A 399 -21.47 -26.15 3.65
C LYS A 399 -21.64 -25.05 2.58
N ILE A 400 -20.85 -23.98 2.64
CA ILE A 400 -20.94 -22.81 1.75
C ILE A 400 -19.66 -22.75 0.91
N GLY A 401 -19.78 -22.43 -0.38
CA GLY A 401 -18.65 -22.19 -1.27
C GLY A 401 -17.95 -20.85 -1.01
N GLY A 402 -16.80 -20.61 -1.62
CA GLY A 402 -16.16 -19.29 -1.57
C GLY A 402 -14.74 -19.25 -2.12
N LYS A 403 -14.29 -18.03 -2.42
CA LYS A 403 -12.90 -17.72 -2.80
C LYS A 403 -12.06 -17.58 -1.53
N HIS A 404 -10.88 -18.19 -1.51
CA HIS A 404 -10.01 -18.24 -0.33
C HIS A 404 -8.55 -18.01 -0.70
N SER A 405 -7.91 -17.08 0.02
CA SER A 405 -6.51 -16.70 -0.19
C SER A 405 -5.56 -17.55 0.65
N VAL A 406 -4.74 -18.34 -0.03
CA VAL A 406 -3.71 -19.21 0.54
C VAL A 406 -2.42 -18.41 0.65
N LEU A 407 -2.12 -17.94 1.87
CA LEU A 407 -0.92 -17.14 2.17
C LEU A 407 0.30 -18.00 2.47
N LEU A 408 1.47 -17.51 2.08
CA LEU A 408 2.74 -18.20 2.28
C LEU A 408 3.76 -17.46 3.12
N PHE A 409 4.36 -18.14 4.11
CA PHE A 409 5.43 -17.59 4.93
C PHE A 409 6.75 -18.37 4.91
N VAL A 410 7.84 -17.73 5.36
CA VAL A 410 9.11 -18.34 5.78
C VAL A 410 9.38 -18.01 7.25
N ARG A 411 9.95 -18.97 8.00
CA ARG A 411 10.37 -18.82 9.39
C ARG A 411 11.75 -19.46 9.59
N HIS A 412 12.65 -18.78 10.29
CA HIS A 412 13.96 -19.32 10.67
C HIS A 412 13.88 -20.18 11.95
N SER A 413 14.82 -21.12 12.12
CA SER A 413 14.87 -22.03 13.29
C SER A 413 15.54 -21.43 14.52
N LYS A 414 16.57 -20.60 14.35
CA LYS A 414 17.21 -19.87 15.45
C LYS A 414 16.62 -18.47 15.54
N VAL A 415 15.97 -18.17 16.67
CA VAL A 415 15.50 -16.83 17.06
C VAL A 415 16.02 -16.55 18.46
N LYS A 416 17.11 -15.79 18.56
CA LYS A 416 17.66 -15.28 19.84
C LYS A 416 18.04 -13.79 19.81
N ASN A 417 18.26 -13.20 18.63
CA ASN A 417 18.52 -11.78 18.43
C ASN A 417 17.45 -11.16 17.52
N ASP A 418 17.15 -9.88 17.69
CA ASP A 418 16.12 -9.14 16.92
C ASP A 418 16.52 -8.83 15.45
N GLU A 419 17.69 -9.25 14.98
CA GLU A 419 18.12 -9.05 13.59
C GLU A 419 17.30 -9.85 12.57
N VAL A 420 16.76 -11.02 12.95
CA VAL A 420 16.18 -12.02 12.03
C VAL A 420 14.65 -12.02 12.09
N PRO A 421 13.94 -11.83 10.95
CA PRO A 421 12.47 -11.88 10.92
C PRO A 421 11.89 -13.21 11.44
N ARG A 422 10.95 -13.12 12.40
CA ARG A 422 10.29 -14.30 12.99
C ARG A 422 9.44 -15.08 11.97
N LYS A 423 8.80 -14.35 11.05
CA LYS A 423 7.93 -14.85 9.98
C LYS A 423 7.85 -13.77 8.89
N GLN A 424 8.02 -14.14 7.61
CA GLN A 424 8.00 -13.24 6.45
C GLN A 424 7.11 -13.83 5.36
N LEU A 425 6.25 -13.05 4.69
CA LEU A 425 5.48 -13.55 3.54
C LEU A 425 6.40 -13.76 2.33
N ILE A 426 6.22 -14.85 1.57
CA ILE A 426 6.93 -15.09 0.30
C ILE A 426 6.00 -15.36 -0.90
N GLY A 427 4.67 -15.25 -0.70
CA GLY A 427 3.67 -15.07 -1.75
C GLY A 427 2.30 -15.65 -1.41
N PHE A 428 1.41 -15.78 -2.40
CA PHE A 428 0.03 -16.23 -2.21
C PHE A 428 -0.62 -16.72 -3.53
N LYS A 429 -1.80 -17.33 -3.44
CA LYS A 429 -2.83 -17.47 -4.50
C LYS A 429 -4.21 -17.50 -3.87
N SER A 430 -5.21 -17.03 -4.60
CA SER A 430 -6.61 -17.34 -4.30
C SER A 430 -7.04 -18.63 -5.02
N VAL A 431 -7.94 -19.39 -4.39
CA VAL A 431 -8.66 -20.51 -4.99
C VAL A 431 -10.16 -20.29 -4.81
N HIS A 432 -10.98 -20.62 -5.81
CA HIS A 432 -12.41 -20.81 -5.60
C HIS A 432 -12.65 -22.27 -5.19
N LEU A 433 -13.53 -22.50 -4.20
CA LEU A 433 -13.91 -23.84 -3.75
C LEU A 433 -15.38 -23.87 -3.34
N GLY A 434 -16.18 -24.72 -3.98
CA GLY A 434 -17.53 -25.07 -3.57
C GLY A 434 -17.59 -25.77 -2.21
N ALA A 435 -18.80 -26.10 -1.77
CA ALA A 435 -19.03 -26.79 -0.50
C ALA A 435 -18.29 -28.15 -0.49
N ARG A 436 -17.54 -28.42 0.59
CA ARG A 436 -16.71 -29.64 0.79
C ARG A 436 -15.58 -29.90 -0.23
N GLU A 437 -15.39 -29.03 -1.23
CA GLU A 437 -14.50 -29.24 -2.38
C GLU A 437 -12.99 -29.19 -2.03
N LYS A 438 -12.15 -29.67 -2.94
CA LYS A 438 -10.67 -29.67 -2.85
C LYS A 438 -10.03 -29.20 -4.17
N SER A 439 -9.00 -28.36 -4.08
CA SER A 439 -8.19 -27.97 -5.25
C SER A 439 -6.68 -28.11 -4.98
N LYS A 440 -5.89 -28.22 -6.05
CA LYS A 440 -4.43 -28.36 -6.06
C LYS A 440 -3.80 -27.12 -6.69
N ILE A 441 -2.88 -26.45 -5.99
CA ILE A 441 -2.20 -25.26 -6.54
C ILE A 441 -0.67 -25.41 -6.56
N LYS A 442 -0.10 -25.34 -7.77
CA LYS A 442 1.34 -25.27 -8.03
C LYS A 442 1.84 -23.83 -7.91
N PHE A 443 3.07 -23.74 -7.44
CA PHE A 443 3.58 -22.61 -6.70
C PHE A 443 5.14 -22.74 -6.66
N ILE A 444 5.91 -21.65 -6.83
CA ILE A 444 7.38 -21.71 -7.10
C ILE A 444 8.15 -20.82 -6.11
N VAL A 445 9.31 -21.29 -5.60
CA VAL A 445 10.14 -20.53 -4.66
C VAL A 445 11.61 -20.46 -5.11
N SER A 446 12.09 -19.24 -5.37
CA SER A 446 13.51 -18.90 -5.53
C SER A 446 14.20 -18.67 -4.17
N PRO A 447 15.33 -19.34 -3.85
CA PRO A 447 16.05 -19.13 -2.59
C PRO A 447 16.59 -17.71 -2.41
N CYS A 448 17.23 -17.17 -3.44
CA CYS A 448 17.89 -15.86 -3.41
C CYS A 448 16.93 -14.67 -3.32
N GLU A 449 15.65 -14.91 -3.56
CA GLU A 449 14.55 -13.93 -3.49
C GLU A 449 13.72 -14.08 -2.19
N HIS A 450 13.53 -15.31 -1.72
CA HIS A 450 12.54 -15.62 -0.68
C HIS A 450 13.12 -16.18 0.63
N PHE A 451 14.45 -16.36 0.72
CA PHE A 451 15.15 -16.73 1.95
C PHE A 451 16.25 -15.71 2.33
N SER A 452 16.44 -14.69 1.49
CA SER A 452 17.38 -13.60 1.74
C SER A 452 16.75 -12.49 2.60
N ARG A 453 17.62 -11.79 3.34
CA ARG A 453 17.32 -10.59 4.14
C ARG A 453 18.50 -9.61 4.05
N ALA A 454 18.34 -8.39 4.57
CA ALA A 454 19.47 -7.52 4.80
C ALA A 454 20.27 -7.93 6.05
N ASN A 455 21.59 -7.77 5.98
CA ASN A 455 22.44 -7.63 7.16
C ASN A 455 22.54 -6.16 7.60
N LYS A 456 23.23 -5.90 8.72
CA LYS A 456 23.47 -4.55 9.27
C LYS A 456 24.19 -3.56 8.33
N HIS A 457 24.70 -4.02 7.18
CA HIS A 457 25.35 -3.19 6.15
C HIS A 457 24.50 -3.02 4.88
N GLY A 458 23.23 -3.47 4.89
CA GLY A 458 22.32 -3.40 3.73
C GLY A 458 22.57 -4.49 2.67
N ILE A 459 23.55 -5.39 2.87
CA ILE A 459 23.85 -6.45 1.90
C ILE A 459 22.78 -7.54 2.01
N SER A 460 22.19 -7.90 0.86
CA SER A 460 21.29 -9.05 0.75
C SER A 460 22.06 -10.35 0.97
N VAL A 461 21.71 -11.06 2.03
CA VAL A 461 22.36 -12.29 2.51
C VAL A 461 21.32 -13.38 2.80
N ILE A 462 21.75 -14.63 2.73
CA ILE A 462 21.01 -15.81 3.20
C ILE A 462 21.73 -16.34 4.44
N ASP A 463 20.99 -16.54 5.52
CA ASP A 463 21.49 -17.09 6.79
C ASP A 463 21.67 -18.62 6.70
N GLU A 464 22.75 -19.15 7.25
CA GLU A 464 22.95 -20.59 7.37
C GLU A 464 22.12 -21.17 8.53
N GLY A 465 21.06 -21.91 8.21
CA GLY A 465 20.22 -22.55 9.20
C GLY A 465 19.08 -23.39 8.64
N LYS A 466 18.32 -24.04 9.53
CA LYS A 466 17.07 -24.71 9.14
C LYS A 466 15.98 -23.65 8.96
N TYR A 467 15.32 -23.67 7.80
CA TYR A 467 14.18 -22.81 7.49
C TYR A 467 12.89 -23.63 7.40
N TYR A 468 11.86 -23.19 8.10
CA TYR A 468 10.56 -23.85 8.05
C TYR A 468 9.75 -23.39 6.84
N LEU A 469 9.20 -24.40 6.17
CA LEU A 469 8.17 -24.31 5.15
C LEU A 469 6.82 -24.10 5.89
N VAL A 470 6.01 -23.06 5.58
CA VAL A 470 4.78 -22.63 6.30
C VAL A 470 3.62 -22.01 5.42
N VAL A 471 2.54 -22.76 5.08
CA VAL A 471 1.15 -22.33 4.71
C VAL A 471 0.24 -22.94 5.75
N GLY A 472 -0.46 -22.11 6.55
CA GLY A 472 -0.85 -22.57 7.89
C GLY A 472 0.44 -22.94 8.62
N ASP A 473 0.81 -24.23 8.55
CA ASP A 473 2.06 -24.80 9.04
C ASP A 473 3.06 -25.29 7.96
N LYS A 474 2.75 -25.37 6.63
CA LYS A 474 3.69 -25.91 5.58
C LYS A 474 3.62 -25.31 4.09
N LYS A 475 4.72 -24.81 3.43
CA LYS A 475 4.89 -23.74 2.32
C LYS A 475 4.49 -23.95 0.80
N TYR A 476 3.85 -22.95 0.07
CA TYR A 476 3.68 -22.69 -1.43
C TYR A 476 3.16 -21.24 -2.02
N PRO A 477 3.68 -20.53 -3.12
CA PRO A 477 3.21 -19.18 -3.73
C PRO A 477 3.19 -18.81 -5.32
N VAL A 478 2.52 -17.70 -5.83
CA VAL A 478 2.58 -16.91 -7.19
C VAL A 478 1.59 -17.26 -8.41
N THR A 479 1.08 -16.48 -9.46
CA THR A 479 0.61 -15.07 -9.87
C THR A 479 0.02 -14.98 -11.39
N ALA A 480 -0.71 -13.93 -11.92
CA ALA A 480 -1.21 -13.64 -13.37
C ALA A 480 -1.73 -12.15 -13.70
N LEU A 481 -2.20 -11.72 -14.94
CA LEU A 481 -2.28 -10.28 -15.50
C LEU A 481 -3.54 -9.78 -16.36
N GLY A 482 -3.59 -8.49 -16.87
CA GLY A 482 -4.77 -7.73 -17.47
C GLY A 482 -4.52 -6.61 -18.57
N ARG A 483 -5.45 -5.62 -18.82
CA ARG A 483 -5.50 -4.73 -20.07
C ARG A 483 -5.94 -3.22 -20.05
N GLU A 484 -6.62 -2.70 -19.03
CA GLU A 484 -7.65 -1.61 -19.11
C GLU A 484 -7.27 -0.18 -19.61
N ALA A 485 -6.10 0.39 -19.29
CA ALA A 485 -5.92 1.86 -19.27
C ALA A 485 -5.99 2.65 -20.61
N ARG A 486 -6.07 1.99 -21.78
CA ARG A 486 -6.20 2.69 -23.08
C ARG A 486 -7.59 3.32 -23.25
N ALA A 487 -8.66 2.63 -22.86
CA ALA A 487 -10.03 3.07 -23.11
C ALA A 487 -10.31 4.46 -22.52
N VAL A 488 -9.82 4.69 -21.30
CA VAL A 488 -9.95 5.94 -20.54
C VAL A 488 -9.24 7.12 -21.23
N TYR A 489 -8.13 6.87 -21.93
CA TYR A 489 -7.47 7.87 -22.79
C TYR A 489 -8.26 8.14 -24.07
N ASN A 490 -8.74 7.09 -24.76
CA ASN A 490 -9.54 7.22 -25.99
C ASN A 490 -10.83 8.02 -25.76
N ALA A 491 -11.45 7.92 -24.58
CA ALA A 491 -12.62 8.69 -24.17
C ALA A 491 -12.31 10.11 -23.64
N GLY A 492 -11.05 10.58 -23.69
CA GLY A 492 -10.66 11.92 -23.27
C GLY A 492 -10.67 12.16 -21.75
N GLN A 493 -10.91 11.14 -20.93
CA GLN A 493 -10.94 11.25 -19.46
C GLN A 493 -9.53 11.38 -18.85
N LEU A 494 -8.48 10.95 -19.57
CA LEU A 494 -7.07 11.17 -19.21
C LEU A 494 -6.35 12.08 -20.21
N LYS A 495 -5.66 13.10 -19.70
CA LYS A 495 -4.78 13.99 -20.51
C LYS A 495 -3.39 13.39 -20.74
N GLY A 496 -3.34 12.13 -21.20
CA GLY A 496 -2.11 11.39 -21.47
C GLY A 496 -2.19 9.92 -21.06
N MET A 497 -1.11 9.18 -21.31
CA MET A 497 -0.98 7.75 -21.01
C MET A 497 0.08 7.49 -19.93
N THR A 498 -0.07 8.13 -18.78
CA THR A 498 0.82 7.93 -17.62
C THR A 498 -0.04 7.90 -16.36
N LEU A 499 0.15 6.88 -15.53
CA LEU A 499 -0.60 6.68 -14.31
C LEU A 499 0.36 6.85 -13.12
N TRP A 500 0.06 7.79 -12.22
CA TRP A 500 0.84 8.01 -11.00
C TRP A 500 0.46 7.00 -9.92
N ALA A 501 0.56 5.72 -10.29
CA ALA A 501 0.16 4.54 -9.53
C ALA A 501 1.06 3.35 -9.93
N PRO A 502 1.24 2.35 -9.06
CA PRO A 502 0.67 2.22 -7.73
C PRO A 502 1.49 2.94 -6.67
N ASN A 503 0.81 3.46 -5.63
CA ASN A 503 1.48 3.79 -4.38
C ASN A 503 1.90 2.49 -3.68
N ILE A 504 3.20 2.32 -3.44
CA ILE A 504 3.77 1.14 -2.78
C ILE A 504 4.69 1.50 -1.61
N ASN A 505 4.48 2.68 -1.03
CA ASN A 505 5.09 3.04 0.24
C ASN A 505 4.53 2.10 1.33
N ILE A 506 5.39 1.66 2.24
CA ILE A 506 4.98 0.82 3.36
C ILE A 506 4.06 1.62 4.29
N PHE A 507 2.92 1.06 4.69
CA PHE A 507 2.04 1.62 5.71
C PHE A 507 2.71 1.51 7.10
N ARG A 508 3.70 2.38 7.34
CA ARG A 508 4.66 2.38 8.46
C ARG A 508 4.07 2.86 9.78
N ASP A 509 3.23 3.89 9.73
CA ASP A 509 2.52 4.44 10.87
C ASP A 509 1.02 4.39 10.58
N PRO A 510 0.18 3.80 11.46
CA PRO A 510 -1.25 3.69 11.23
C PRO A 510 -1.95 5.03 10.99
N ARG A 511 -1.39 6.16 11.45
CA ARG A 511 -1.95 7.50 11.27
C ARG A 511 -1.80 8.07 9.85
N TRP A 512 -0.94 7.51 9.01
CA TRP A 512 -0.60 8.08 7.70
C TRP A 512 -1.83 8.21 6.78
N GLY A 513 -2.20 9.43 6.40
CA GLY A 513 -3.47 9.75 5.72
C GLY A 513 -3.57 9.25 4.28
N ARG A 514 -2.42 9.08 3.62
CA ARG A 514 -2.31 8.40 2.31
C ARG A 514 -2.18 6.88 2.43
N GLY A 515 -2.23 6.31 3.64
CA GLY A 515 -2.16 4.88 3.87
C GLY A 515 -3.29 4.07 3.21
N GLN A 516 -4.39 4.73 2.87
CA GLN A 516 -5.49 4.17 2.06
C GLN A 516 -5.07 3.77 0.62
N GLU A 517 -3.99 4.36 0.08
CA GLU A 517 -3.53 4.13 -1.30
C GLU A 517 -2.60 2.90 -1.43
N THR A 518 -2.04 2.41 -0.31
CA THR A 518 -1.05 1.33 -0.32
C THR A 518 -1.67 -0.03 0.02
N PRO A 519 -1.24 -1.13 -0.62
CA PRO A 519 -1.67 -2.48 -0.31
C PRO A 519 -1.18 -3.03 1.05
N GLY A 520 -0.48 -2.27 1.89
CA GLY A 520 -0.29 -2.61 3.32
C GLY A 520 1.06 -2.27 3.97
N GLU A 521 1.31 -2.92 5.12
CA GLU A 521 2.54 -2.77 5.90
C GLU A 521 3.62 -3.82 5.59
N ASP A 522 3.31 -4.84 4.76
CA ASP A 522 4.28 -5.89 4.39
C ASP A 522 4.93 -5.65 3.03
N PRO A 523 6.28 -5.51 2.95
CA PRO A 523 7.00 -5.27 1.70
C PRO A 523 6.83 -6.33 0.62
N MET A 524 6.51 -7.59 0.96
CA MET A 524 6.29 -8.63 -0.04
C MET A 524 4.85 -8.61 -0.58
N VAL A 525 3.85 -8.30 0.25
CA VAL A 525 2.49 -7.97 -0.25
C VAL A 525 2.57 -6.75 -1.16
N VAL A 526 3.20 -5.69 -0.68
CA VAL A 526 3.29 -4.39 -1.35
C VAL A 526 4.08 -4.49 -2.65
N GLY A 527 5.22 -5.19 -2.64
CA GLY A 527 5.99 -5.49 -3.86
C GLY A 527 5.23 -6.39 -4.85
N LYS A 528 4.51 -7.43 -4.41
CA LYS A 528 3.78 -8.32 -5.32
C LYS A 528 2.48 -7.71 -5.88
N TYR A 529 1.87 -6.76 -5.16
CA TYR A 529 0.83 -5.88 -5.70
C TYR A 529 1.40 -4.96 -6.79
N GLY A 530 2.50 -4.26 -6.50
CA GLY A 530 3.13 -3.36 -7.47
C GLY A 530 3.62 -4.08 -8.75
N VAL A 531 4.17 -5.28 -8.60
CA VAL A 531 4.55 -6.17 -9.72
C VAL A 531 3.33 -6.62 -10.53
N ALA A 532 2.20 -6.92 -9.89
CA ALA A 532 0.97 -7.25 -10.61
C ALA A 532 0.46 -6.03 -11.39
N TYR A 533 0.39 -4.86 -10.75
CA TYR A 533 -0.08 -3.61 -11.35
C TYR A 533 0.77 -3.17 -12.56
N SER A 534 2.10 -3.12 -12.41
CA SER A 534 3.03 -2.72 -13.48
C SER A 534 2.90 -3.63 -14.71
N ASN A 535 2.80 -4.95 -14.48
CA ASN A 535 2.63 -5.94 -15.54
C ASN A 535 1.22 -5.96 -16.16
N ILE A 536 0.17 -5.51 -15.45
CA ILE A 536 -1.17 -5.30 -16.02
C ILE A 536 -1.15 -4.14 -17.01
N TYR A 537 -0.65 -2.98 -16.59
CA TYR A 537 -0.84 -1.76 -17.37
C TYR A 537 0.22 -1.53 -18.46
N LYS A 538 1.41 -2.16 -18.38
CA LYS A 538 2.56 -1.94 -19.32
C LYS A 538 2.95 -0.46 -19.52
N ILE A 539 2.44 0.41 -18.66
CA ILE A 539 2.49 1.86 -18.75
C ILE A 539 3.34 2.39 -17.59
N VAL A 540 3.87 3.59 -17.80
CA VAL A 540 4.58 4.42 -16.81
C VAL A 540 3.82 4.40 -15.48
N SER A 541 4.31 3.57 -14.56
CA SER A 541 3.84 3.42 -13.19
C SER A 541 4.87 4.12 -12.32
N THR A 542 4.50 5.24 -11.68
CA THR A 542 5.47 6.14 -11.04
C THR A 542 5.55 5.83 -9.54
N ILE A 543 6.67 5.24 -9.14
CA ILE A 543 6.77 4.45 -7.90
C ILE A 543 7.56 5.21 -6.81
N SER A 544 6.92 5.80 -5.80
CA SER A 544 7.54 6.78 -4.86
C SER A 544 8.58 6.21 -3.85
N VAL A 545 9.86 6.15 -4.24
CA VAL A 545 10.98 5.59 -3.47
C VAL A 545 11.39 6.46 -2.27
N LEU A 546 11.61 5.85 -1.11
CA LEU A 546 12.27 6.48 0.04
C LEU A 546 13.80 6.43 -0.10
N ILE A 547 14.43 7.59 -0.31
CA ILE A 547 15.89 7.72 -0.41
C ILE A 547 16.53 7.82 0.99
N HIS A 548 17.79 7.41 1.11
CA HIS A 548 18.65 7.56 2.28
C HIS A 548 18.81 9.04 2.75
N GLY A 549 19.54 9.23 3.86
CA GLY A 549 20.22 10.49 4.24
C GLY A 549 19.32 11.59 4.81
N ALA A 550 18.22 11.90 4.14
CA ALA A 550 17.24 12.89 4.55
C ALA A 550 16.50 12.55 5.85
N ILE A 551 16.38 11.26 6.15
CA ILE A 551 15.68 10.70 7.31
C ILE A 551 16.62 9.72 8.00
N GLN A 552 16.67 9.75 9.34
CA GLN A 552 17.44 8.76 10.12
C GLN A 552 16.75 7.39 10.14
N VAL A 553 16.94 6.62 9.06
CA VAL A 553 16.54 5.20 8.96
C VAL A 553 17.78 4.32 9.09
N LEU A 554 17.73 3.30 9.94
CA LEU A 554 18.73 2.24 9.95
C LEU A 554 18.83 1.59 8.56
N LYS A 555 20.03 1.48 7.96
CA LYS A 555 20.23 0.89 6.62
C LYS A 555 19.61 -0.51 6.47
N GLN A 556 19.57 -1.28 7.56
CA GLN A 556 18.92 -2.58 7.60
C GLN A 556 17.40 -2.50 7.52
N ASP A 557 16.76 -1.49 8.13
CA ASP A 557 15.32 -1.28 8.01
C ASP A 557 14.95 -0.77 6.61
N LEU A 558 15.80 0.05 5.98
CA LEU A 558 15.65 0.44 4.58
C LEU A 558 15.64 -0.78 3.64
N ALA A 559 16.66 -1.63 3.72
CA ALA A 559 16.80 -2.80 2.86
C ALA A 559 15.84 -3.97 3.20
N ASP A 560 15.35 -4.11 4.44
CA ASP A 560 14.35 -5.14 4.82
C ASP A 560 12.89 -4.69 4.66
N SER A 561 12.64 -3.38 4.56
CA SER A 561 11.29 -2.81 4.59
C SER A 561 10.97 -1.85 3.45
N TYR A 562 11.76 -0.79 3.28
CA TYR A 562 11.39 0.31 2.39
C TYR A 562 11.79 0.06 0.93
N GLU A 563 13.00 -0.45 0.65
CA GLU A 563 13.48 -0.72 -0.73
C GLU A 563 12.83 -1.93 -1.46
N PRO A 564 12.50 -3.06 -0.80
CA PRO A 564 12.05 -4.28 -1.49
C PRO A 564 10.85 -4.15 -2.46
N PRO A 565 9.82 -3.32 -2.21
CA PRO A 565 8.71 -3.15 -3.15
C PRO A 565 9.16 -2.54 -4.48
N PHE A 566 9.94 -1.46 -4.42
CA PHE A 566 10.46 -0.74 -5.58
C PHE A 566 11.38 -1.62 -6.40
N LYS A 567 12.29 -2.33 -5.72
CA LYS A 567 13.16 -3.33 -6.34
C LYS A 567 12.35 -4.41 -7.07
N SER A 568 11.29 -4.92 -6.44
CA SER A 568 10.41 -5.92 -7.07
C SER A 568 9.76 -5.38 -8.34
N CYS A 569 9.26 -4.13 -8.32
CA CYS A 569 8.59 -3.53 -9.48
C CYS A 569 9.53 -3.23 -10.64
N VAL A 570 10.77 -2.82 -10.37
CA VAL A 570 11.80 -2.63 -11.42
C VAL A 570 12.28 -4.00 -11.96
N GLU A 571 12.72 -4.91 -11.10
CA GLU A 571 13.31 -6.19 -11.52
C GLU A 571 12.29 -7.17 -12.13
N GLN A 572 11.09 -7.27 -11.53
CA GLN A 572 10.05 -8.26 -11.88
C GLN A 572 8.84 -7.64 -12.57
N GLY A 573 8.46 -6.42 -12.17
CA GLY A 573 7.35 -5.66 -12.75
C GLY A 573 7.69 -4.97 -14.08
N LYS A 574 8.98 -4.85 -14.40
CA LYS A 574 9.52 -4.12 -15.56
C LYS A 574 8.96 -2.70 -15.69
N ALA A 575 8.77 -2.03 -14.55
CA ALA A 575 8.27 -0.67 -14.51
C ALA A 575 9.18 0.30 -15.29
N SER A 576 8.60 1.04 -16.22
CA SER A 576 9.30 1.97 -17.12
C SER A 576 9.64 3.33 -16.48
N SER A 577 9.37 3.51 -15.19
CA SER A 577 9.58 4.77 -14.45
C SER A 577 9.51 4.53 -12.94
N VAL A 578 9.96 5.53 -12.17
CA VAL A 578 10.05 5.55 -10.70
C VAL A 578 9.83 7.01 -10.26
N MET A 579 9.17 7.23 -9.11
CA MET A 579 9.03 8.55 -8.47
C MET A 579 9.89 8.56 -7.21
N TYR A 580 10.20 9.71 -6.60
CA TYR A 580 10.93 9.74 -5.34
C TYR A 580 10.15 10.51 -4.28
N ILE A 581 10.23 10.09 -3.01
CA ILE A 581 9.59 10.83 -1.90
C ILE A 581 10.08 12.27 -1.84
N PHE A 582 11.36 12.50 -2.18
CA PHE A 582 11.94 13.84 -2.23
C PHE A 582 11.70 14.58 -3.56
N SER A 583 11.00 13.96 -4.52
CA SER A 583 10.43 14.65 -5.68
C SER A 583 9.01 15.19 -5.43
N ASP A 584 8.59 15.28 -4.16
CA ASP A 584 7.48 16.12 -3.70
C ASP A 584 7.99 17.54 -3.36
N CYS A 585 7.17 18.57 -3.59
CA CYS A 585 7.66 19.94 -3.80
C CYS A 585 7.98 20.73 -2.52
N ASP A 586 7.85 20.13 -1.35
CA ASP A 586 8.34 20.70 -0.08
C ASP A 586 9.21 19.73 0.72
N ALA A 587 9.49 18.51 0.21
CA ALA A 587 10.13 17.45 1.00
C ALA A 587 11.50 17.86 1.60
N VAL A 588 12.35 18.52 0.81
CA VAL A 588 13.66 19.03 1.25
C VAL A 588 13.53 20.24 2.17
N ALA A 589 12.42 20.99 2.09
CA ALA A 589 12.14 22.11 3.00
C ALA A 589 11.64 21.61 4.36
N ILE A 590 10.72 20.64 4.36
CA ILE A 590 10.13 19.99 5.54
C ILE A 590 11.20 19.44 6.49
N MET A 591 12.30 18.90 5.96
CA MET A 591 13.46 18.46 6.74
C MET A 591 14.04 19.54 7.68
N TYR A 592 14.06 20.79 7.23
CA TYR A 592 14.54 21.95 8.00
C TYR A 592 13.39 22.60 8.77
N THR A 593 12.27 22.92 8.10
CA THR A 593 11.21 23.78 8.66
C THR A 593 10.25 23.08 9.62
N HIS A 594 10.06 21.76 9.50
CA HIS A 594 9.06 21.01 10.28
C HIS A 594 9.63 19.80 11.03
N GLN A 595 10.62 19.11 10.47
CA GLN A 595 11.26 17.93 11.07
C GLN A 595 12.56 18.24 11.83
N VAL A 596 13.10 19.46 11.66
CA VAL A 596 14.31 19.99 12.33
C VAL A 596 15.49 19.01 12.31
N HIS A 597 15.60 18.22 11.24
CA HIS A 597 16.69 17.24 11.01
C HIS A 597 17.98 17.93 10.58
N ALA A 598 17.86 19.11 9.98
CA ALA A 598 18.93 19.96 9.53
C ALA A 598 19.06 21.17 10.47
N LYS A 599 20.27 21.45 10.99
CA LYS A 599 20.51 22.61 11.87
C LYS A 599 20.51 23.90 11.06
N GLU A 600 21.23 23.90 9.95
CA GLU A 600 21.19 24.92 8.92
C GLU A 600 20.43 24.36 7.71
N PRO A 601 19.75 25.18 6.89
CA PRO A 601 19.05 24.69 5.70
C PRO A 601 20.01 24.07 4.65
N GLU A 602 21.29 24.44 4.65
CA GLU A 602 22.32 23.76 3.85
C GLU A 602 22.57 22.31 4.29
N ASP A 603 22.31 21.94 5.55
CA ASP A 603 22.44 20.55 6.01
C ASP A 603 21.35 19.66 5.41
N ALA A 604 20.15 20.20 5.15
CA ALA A 604 19.07 19.46 4.49
C ALA A 604 19.43 19.15 3.04
N VAL A 605 20.02 20.13 2.34
CA VAL A 605 20.54 19.97 0.98
C VAL A 605 21.73 19.01 0.94
N ALA A 606 22.64 19.08 1.91
CA ALA A 606 23.76 18.14 2.00
C ALA A 606 23.31 16.71 2.26
N ALA A 607 22.39 16.50 3.21
CA ALA A 607 21.86 15.19 3.56
C ALA A 607 21.07 14.53 2.42
N THR A 608 20.43 15.33 1.56
CA THR A 608 19.67 14.82 0.40
C THR A 608 20.58 14.52 -0.80
N LEU A 609 21.43 15.45 -1.24
CA LEU A 609 22.31 15.21 -2.40
C LEU A 609 23.25 14.03 -2.16
N ARG A 610 23.93 13.97 -1.01
CA ARG A 610 24.80 12.84 -0.61
C ARG A 610 24.09 11.49 -0.53
N ALA A 611 22.76 11.46 -0.50
CA ALA A 611 21.98 10.23 -0.49
C ALA A 611 21.69 9.67 -1.89
N GLY A 612 22.12 10.35 -2.95
CA GLY A 612 21.66 10.10 -4.31
C GLY A 612 20.26 10.65 -4.55
N MET A 613 19.87 11.74 -3.87
CA MET A 613 18.62 12.42 -4.23
C MET A 613 18.75 12.98 -5.65
N ALA A 614 17.88 12.43 -6.50
CA ALA A 614 17.64 12.85 -7.86
C ALA A 614 16.77 14.12 -7.90
N VAL A 615 15.51 13.97 -8.31
CA VAL A 615 14.58 15.07 -8.48
C VAL A 615 14.10 15.59 -7.12
N ASN A 616 14.06 16.92 -6.99
CA ASN A 616 13.25 17.64 -6.02
C ASN A 616 12.55 18.80 -6.76
N CYS A 617 11.21 18.83 -6.78
CA CYS A 617 10.45 19.95 -7.38
C CYS A 617 10.34 21.17 -6.47
N GLY A 618 10.84 21.07 -5.23
CA GLY A 618 10.78 22.13 -4.23
C GLY A 618 11.89 23.17 -4.27
N SER A 619 11.63 24.31 -3.64
CA SER A 619 12.54 25.47 -3.65
C SER A 619 13.81 25.30 -2.79
N HIS A 620 13.89 24.29 -1.92
CA HIS A 620 14.95 24.23 -0.90
C HIS A 620 16.35 23.96 -1.47
N LEU A 621 16.51 22.99 -2.40
CA LEU A 621 17.77 22.82 -3.16
C LEU A 621 18.17 24.15 -3.80
N LYS A 622 17.26 24.77 -4.56
CA LYS A 622 17.49 26.02 -5.29
C LYS A 622 18.10 27.09 -4.39
N LYS A 623 17.56 27.23 -3.18
CA LYS A 623 17.89 28.28 -2.24
C LYS A 623 19.22 28.03 -1.51
N TYR A 624 19.60 26.77 -1.29
CA TYR A 624 20.71 26.43 -0.40
C TYR A 624 21.84 25.55 -0.99
N THR A 625 21.73 24.94 -2.18
CA THR A 625 22.84 24.14 -2.77
C THR A 625 24.13 24.94 -2.94
N LYS A 626 24.07 26.17 -3.48
CA LYS A 626 25.27 27.02 -3.62
C LYS A 626 25.90 27.38 -2.27
N SER A 627 25.07 27.60 -1.26
CA SER A 627 25.52 27.87 0.12
C SER A 627 26.10 26.60 0.76
N ALA A 628 25.52 25.43 0.52
CA ALA A 628 26.04 24.15 0.99
C ALA A 628 27.43 23.83 0.40
N LEU A 629 27.62 24.09 -0.90
CA LEU A 629 28.93 23.97 -1.55
C LEU A 629 29.94 24.98 -0.99
N GLY A 630 29.53 26.24 -0.82
CA GLY A 630 30.38 27.29 -0.21
C GLY A 630 30.73 27.05 1.26
N LYS A 631 29.83 26.45 2.05
CA LYS A 631 30.05 25.97 3.43
C LYS A 631 30.77 24.60 3.47
N GLN A 632 31.23 24.06 2.33
CA GLN A 632 31.86 22.74 2.17
C GLN A 632 31.04 21.54 2.71
N LYS A 633 29.72 21.72 2.81
CA LYS A 633 28.76 20.68 3.24
C LYS A 633 28.43 19.66 2.15
N ILE A 634 28.72 19.97 0.89
CA ILE A 634 28.73 19.04 -0.26
C ILE A 634 29.98 19.25 -1.11
N GLN A 635 30.31 18.27 -1.94
CA GLN A 635 31.29 18.37 -3.02
C GLN A 635 30.57 18.31 -4.37
N GLU A 636 31.22 18.77 -5.45
CA GLU A 636 30.65 18.67 -6.80
C GLU A 636 30.38 17.20 -7.19
N SER A 637 31.23 16.27 -6.73
CA SER A 637 31.01 14.83 -6.86
C SER A 637 29.73 14.31 -6.20
N ASP A 638 29.17 14.98 -5.18
CA ASP A 638 27.86 14.59 -4.62
C ASP A 638 26.74 14.91 -5.61
N MET A 639 26.86 16.01 -6.36
CA MET A 639 25.93 16.39 -7.44
C MET A 639 26.13 15.54 -8.69
N ASP A 640 27.38 15.20 -9.04
CA ASP A 640 27.71 14.33 -10.16
C ASP A 640 27.20 12.91 -9.95
N ASN A 641 27.30 12.36 -8.73
CA ASN A 641 26.80 11.02 -8.41
C ASN A 641 25.28 10.93 -8.56
N SER A 642 24.52 11.92 -8.07
CA SER A 642 23.08 11.98 -8.37
C SER A 642 22.83 12.05 -9.87
N SER A 643 23.53 12.94 -10.59
CA SER A 643 23.37 13.11 -12.04
C SER A 643 23.70 11.83 -12.83
N GLN A 644 24.73 11.07 -12.45
CA GLN A 644 25.07 9.78 -13.07
C GLN A 644 24.03 8.68 -12.78
N SER A 645 23.34 8.71 -11.63
CA SER A 645 22.19 7.84 -11.34
C SER A 645 20.93 8.19 -12.14
N LEU A 646 21.00 9.23 -12.99
CA LEU A 646 19.88 9.82 -13.73
C LEU A 646 20.12 9.91 -15.23
N LEU A 647 21.35 9.64 -15.65
CA LEU A 647 21.77 9.36 -17.03
C LEU A 647 21.68 7.84 -17.35
N ARG A 648 21.16 7.02 -16.43
CA ARG A 648 21.04 5.55 -16.52
C ARG A 648 19.59 5.08 -16.39
#